data_AF-A0AA35XM42-F1
#
_entry.id   AF-A0AA35XM42-F1
#
_cell.length_a   1.000
_cell.length_b   1.000
_cell.length_c   1.000
_cell.angle_alpha   90.00
_cell.angle_beta   90.00
_cell.angle_gamma   90.00
#
_symmetry.space_group_name_H-M   'P 1'
#
loop_
_entity.id
_entity.type
_entity.pdbx_description
1 polymer ?
#
loop_
_entity_poly.entity_id
_entity_poly.type
_entity_poly.pdbx_seq_one_letter_code
_entity_poly.pdbx_strand_id
1 'polypeptide(L)'
;MTLGSTMVRTTCLRTLHGALTSQAGPQELTSSLTARIISALYDHQPGREDWQLLQAWLTVMMAAHTRLARLDQELCLAHLVKFFSAAVSCLVSHSSTVTDTTAAALQNLLTTVVGPHVASLDSCSKSQLQQIGDMYTAVVKGLEFKYRSSWRQVLKTLAVFHRVAGDKCHSVMAQQLPALVSLRSLPGFSLSSQLEEALGTAIAAMGPEVVLTHVPLDLDSGGDVYPPELPTSWLLPVLRDHISHSRLAFFRDHLLPIATTLRNTGERYQGAGKKMAAKLYTTLYHQVWSLLPGFCRGPQDVPDSFPGLARILGTALTAKPQLRITIATSLRQLVESCRGKEEEVGVVARFSKNYLPILFNLYTSEEEEEEEGVRLAVLQCVEAYISITDPSLVTTLSSSALTNLSLPNLTPGKKYRLLDLVAVMATALPLSPLQDLLDSVSPLLDSVDGRVQKKCYRVLERVLTSEGQPQKTFVRENLLQLMSLLCGSLSTSSPASKKPRLRCLLCLVDHVGHDSHHFLNTLTPEVILCTKETNEKCRAMAFQLLVRMGHAAQRCYGLSPEESLTQYVGVVLAGMAGSSHLVSASIISLSKLLFEFKDVVSTHLVSQLLTSMTALLSSKRREVVKAAFGFIKITIRVLPVADLSPHLEELIRGVLCWSADPKSHFRLKARVILERLCRKFGFEMVSSVTPARGQRLLAHIKKTSERVKRKKTAPDESSEDEEEERGKRGSWIRESSGGGDPVDFLDRSLAARISSTHPVQIMKSQVAGESFPTSADGKLLISDQPSEPGEQSQEKMELDDTEGGRRKRKRDPSQAA
;
A
#
# COMPACT_ATOMS: atom_id res chain seq x y z
N MET A 1 26.42 -49.38 3.35
CA MET A 1 25.04 -49.30 2.78
C MET A 1 24.34 -50.66 2.65
N THR A 2 25.04 -51.79 2.89
CA THR A 2 24.54 -53.17 2.72
C THR A 2 23.87 -53.78 3.97
N LEU A 3 23.78 -53.04 5.08
CA LEU A 3 23.16 -53.53 6.33
C LEU A 3 21.63 -53.44 6.25
N GLY A 4 20.91 -54.45 6.75
CA GLY A 4 19.45 -54.56 6.65
C GLY A 4 18.63 -53.56 7.49
N SER A 5 19.25 -52.81 8.41
CA SER A 5 18.54 -51.84 9.27
C SER A 5 18.37 -50.49 8.57
N THR A 6 17.11 -50.11 8.26
CA THR A 6 16.74 -48.81 7.69
C THR A 6 17.25 -47.65 8.54
N MET A 7 17.23 -47.77 9.87
CA MET A 7 17.72 -46.71 10.77
C MET A 7 19.22 -46.48 10.61
N VAL A 8 20.02 -47.54 10.51
CA VAL A 8 21.48 -47.44 10.32
C VAL A 8 21.79 -46.80 8.96
N ARG A 9 21.11 -47.25 7.89
CA ARG A 9 21.29 -46.69 6.54
C ARG A 9 20.94 -45.20 6.48
N THR A 10 19.82 -44.80 7.10
CA THR A 10 19.41 -43.40 7.17
C THR A 10 20.40 -42.55 7.96
N THR A 11 20.94 -43.06 9.07
CA THR A 11 21.99 -42.36 9.83
C THR A 11 23.27 -42.21 9.01
N CYS A 12 23.72 -43.24 8.28
CA CYS A 12 24.87 -43.16 7.37
C CYS A 12 24.67 -42.09 6.29
N LEU A 13 23.47 -42.00 5.69
CA LEU A 13 23.14 -40.96 4.72
C LEU A 13 23.17 -39.57 5.37
N ARG A 14 22.62 -39.41 6.58
CA ARG A 14 22.68 -38.13 7.31
C ARG A 14 24.12 -37.71 7.67
N THR A 15 24.98 -38.65 8.06
CA THR A 15 26.40 -38.34 8.30
C THR A 15 27.11 -37.92 7.01
N LEU A 16 26.82 -38.58 5.88
CA LEU A 16 27.38 -38.22 4.58
C LEU A 16 26.89 -36.83 4.12
N HIS A 17 25.61 -36.52 4.35
CA HIS A 17 25.06 -35.18 4.13
C HIS A 17 25.81 -34.12 4.94
N GLY A 18 26.06 -34.38 6.23
CA GLY A 18 26.84 -33.47 7.09
C GLY A 18 28.26 -33.22 6.56
N ALA A 19 28.94 -34.27 6.09
CA ALA A 19 30.27 -34.14 5.48
C ALA A 19 30.25 -33.27 4.21
N LEU A 20 29.27 -33.49 3.32
CA LEU A 20 29.14 -32.78 2.05
C LEU A 20 28.71 -31.30 2.20
N THR A 21 28.00 -30.96 3.28
CA THR A 21 27.50 -29.60 3.53
C THR A 21 28.47 -28.73 4.33
N SER A 22 29.41 -29.33 5.06
CA SER A 22 30.39 -28.59 5.87
C SER A 22 31.31 -27.69 5.02
N GLN A 23 31.44 -26.41 5.41
CA GLN A 23 32.38 -25.48 4.77
C GLN A 23 33.84 -25.86 5.06
N ALA A 24 34.10 -26.40 6.26
CA ALA A 24 35.36 -26.98 6.69
C ALA A 24 35.42 -28.51 6.46
N GLY A 25 34.80 -29.00 5.39
CA GLY A 25 34.90 -30.42 5.02
C GLY A 25 36.34 -30.85 4.83
N PRO A 26 36.66 -32.15 4.99
CA PRO A 26 38.03 -32.65 4.93
C PRO A 26 38.68 -32.15 3.64
N GLN A 27 39.91 -31.62 3.73
CA GLN A 27 40.68 -31.06 2.61
C GLN A 27 40.89 -32.06 1.43
N GLU A 28 40.33 -33.26 1.51
CA GLU A 28 40.49 -34.42 0.62
C GLU A 28 39.30 -34.67 -0.34
N LEU A 29 38.16 -33.99 -0.18
CA LEU A 29 37.01 -34.20 -1.10
C LEU A 29 37.21 -33.46 -2.43
N THR A 30 37.92 -34.10 -3.37
CA THR A 30 38.14 -33.63 -4.75
C THR A 30 36.88 -33.73 -5.62
N SER A 31 36.86 -33.04 -6.77
CA SER A 31 35.76 -33.13 -7.74
C SER A 31 35.55 -34.57 -8.24
N SER A 32 36.65 -35.27 -8.55
CA SER A 32 36.64 -36.69 -8.96
C SER A 32 36.07 -37.61 -7.88
N LEU A 33 36.49 -37.46 -6.62
CA LEU A 33 35.98 -38.27 -5.51
C LEU A 33 34.50 -38.00 -5.27
N THR A 34 34.07 -36.74 -5.31
CA THR A 34 32.66 -36.36 -5.15
C THR A 34 31.79 -36.93 -6.27
N ALA A 35 32.25 -36.88 -7.52
CA ALA A 35 31.57 -37.50 -8.66
C ALA A 35 31.46 -39.02 -8.51
N ARG A 36 32.50 -39.70 -8.01
CA ARG A 36 32.46 -41.13 -7.69
C ARG A 36 31.47 -41.46 -6.57
N ILE A 37 31.39 -40.62 -5.52
CA ILE A 37 30.39 -40.77 -4.45
C ILE A 37 28.98 -40.65 -5.04
N ILE A 38 28.72 -39.67 -5.90
CA ILE A 38 27.43 -39.52 -6.60
C ILE A 38 27.10 -40.77 -7.40
N SER A 39 28.06 -41.29 -8.18
CA SER A 39 27.87 -42.52 -8.95
C SER A 39 27.53 -43.72 -8.04
N ALA A 40 28.26 -43.91 -6.93
CA ALA A 40 28.01 -44.99 -5.98
C ALA A 40 26.67 -44.85 -5.23
N LEU A 41 26.18 -43.62 -5.01
CA LEU A 41 24.87 -43.39 -4.40
C LEU A 41 23.71 -43.85 -5.29
N TYR A 42 23.86 -43.85 -6.62
CA TYR A 42 22.85 -44.41 -7.52
C TYR A 42 22.69 -45.92 -7.36
N ASP A 43 23.78 -46.66 -7.15
CA ASP A 43 23.75 -48.12 -6.93
C ASP A 43 22.99 -48.49 -5.64
N HIS A 44 22.79 -47.51 -4.76
CA HIS A 44 22.06 -47.65 -3.50
C HIS A 44 20.76 -46.84 -3.45
N GLN A 45 20.18 -46.49 -4.60
CA GLN A 45 18.89 -45.81 -4.66
C GLN A 45 17.81 -46.65 -3.95
N PRO A 46 17.12 -46.11 -2.93
CA PRO A 46 16.09 -46.84 -2.20
C PRO A 46 14.88 -47.21 -3.07
N GLY A 47 14.23 -48.33 -2.73
CA GLY A 47 12.94 -48.69 -3.31
C GLY A 47 11.84 -47.71 -2.92
N ARG A 48 10.76 -47.65 -3.71
CA ARG A 48 9.67 -46.66 -3.54
C ARG A 48 8.89 -46.81 -2.22
N GLU A 49 8.93 -47.99 -1.61
CA GLU A 49 8.24 -48.31 -0.37
C GLU A 49 8.92 -47.67 0.87
N ASP A 50 10.24 -47.51 0.85
CA ASP A 50 10.99 -46.93 1.98
C ASP A 50 11.15 -45.42 1.79
N TRP A 51 10.05 -44.70 2.05
CA TRP A 51 9.97 -43.25 1.84
C TRP A 51 10.98 -42.46 2.70
N GLN A 52 11.34 -42.94 3.89
CA GLN A 52 12.31 -42.28 4.78
C GLN A 52 13.72 -42.36 4.21
N LEU A 53 14.11 -43.54 3.73
CA LEU A 53 15.42 -43.73 3.13
C LEU A 53 15.52 -43.02 1.79
N LEU A 54 14.45 -43.02 0.99
CA LEU A 54 14.36 -42.28 -0.26
C LEU A 54 14.47 -40.76 -0.05
N GLN A 55 13.82 -40.24 0.99
CA GLN A 55 13.97 -38.84 1.40
C GLN A 55 15.42 -38.51 1.77
N ALA A 56 16.05 -39.32 2.62
CA ALA A 56 17.44 -39.12 3.01
C ALA A 56 18.40 -39.19 1.82
N TRP A 57 18.15 -40.10 0.88
CA TRP A 57 18.91 -40.23 -0.36
C TRP A 57 18.80 -38.97 -1.23
N LEU A 58 17.60 -38.43 -1.43
CA LEU A 58 17.39 -37.18 -2.19
C LEU A 58 18.15 -36.01 -1.56
N THR A 59 18.12 -35.89 -0.23
CA THR A 59 18.81 -34.82 0.50
C THR A 59 20.33 -34.93 0.36
N VAL A 60 20.89 -36.14 0.47
CA VAL A 60 22.33 -36.39 0.25
C VAL A 60 22.73 -36.10 -1.20
N MET A 61 21.94 -36.57 -2.16
CA MET A 61 22.21 -36.35 -3.59
C MET A 61 22.21 -34.86 -3.93
N MET A 62 21.26 -34.10 -3.41
CA MET A 62 21.25 -32.64 -3.53
C MET A 62 22.55 -32.03 -2.98
N ALA A 63 22.92 -32.33 -1.73
CA ALA A 63 24.15 -31.80 -1.13
C ALA A 63 25.42 -32.21 -1.90
N ALA A 64 25.47 -33.44 -2.42
CA ALA A 64 26.60 -33.94 -3.20
C ALA A 64 26.78 -33.16 -4.51
N HIS A 65 25.69 -32.88 -5.24
CA HIS A 65 25.75 -32.08 -6.46
C HIS A 65 26.06 -30.61 -6.15
N THR A 66 25.49 -30.02 -5.11
CA THR A 66 25.85 -28.64 -4.69
C THR A 66 27.33 -28.54 -4.33
N ARG A 67 27.90 -29.56 -3.68
CA ARG A 67 29.34 -29.60 -3.40
C ARG A 67 30.16 -29.77 -4.68
N LEU A 68 29.76 -30.68 -5.57
CA LEU A 68 30.44 -30.90 -6.85
C LEU A 68 30.46 -29.62 -7.68
N ALA A 69 29.35 -28.89 -7.76
CA ALA A 69 29.25 -27.63 -8.48
C ALA A 69 30.25 -26.56 -7.99
N ARG A 70 30.58 -26.55 -6.69
CA ARG A 70 31.58 -25.64 -6.11
C ARG A 70 33.01 -26.03 -6.46
N LEU A 71 33.25 -27.30 -6.78
CA LEU A 71 34.58 -27.83 -7.13
C LEU A 71 34.80 -27.82 -8.64
N ASP A 72 33.80 -28.25 -9.40
CA ASP A 72 33.82 -28.37 -10.85
C ASP A 72 32.39 -28.29 -11.41
N GLN A 73 32.08 -27.18 -12.06
CA GLN A 73 30.73 -26.85 -12.49
C GLN A 73 30.30 -27.61 -13.76
N GLU A 74 31.23 -27.83 -14.70
CA GLU A 74 30.95 -28.56 -15.94
C GLU A 74 30.71 -30.04 -15.68
N LEU A 75 31.57 -30.64 -14.84
CA LEU A 75 31.39 -32.02 -14.41
C LEU A 75 30.07 -32.18 -13.66
N CYS A 76 29.72 -31.23 -12.79
CA CYS A 76 28.44 -31.26 -12.08
C CYS A 76 27.24 -31.25 -13.03
N LEU A 77 27.25 -30.42 -14.07
CA LEU A 77 26.14 -30.35 -15.03
C LEU A 77 25.90 -31.66 -15.76
N ALA A 78 26.97 -32.35 -16.17
CA ALA A 78 26.85 -33.66 -16.81
C ALA A 78 26.17 -34.68 -15.87
N HIS A 79 26.50 -34.66 -14.57
CA HIS A 79 25.87 -35.52 -13.57
C HIS A 79 24.41 -35.13 -13.23
N LEU A 80 24.07 -33.84 -13.33
CA LEU A 80 22.72 -33.34 -13.03
C LEU A 80 21.66 -33.88 -13.99
N VAL A 81 21.97 -34.09 -15.27
CA VAL A 81 21.02 -34.66 -16.25
C VAL A 81 20.44 -35.98 -15.74
N LYS A 82 21.31 -36.89 -15.27
CA LYS A 82 20.91 -38.18 -14.68
C LYS A 82 20.10 -37.98 -13.40
N PHE A 83 20.50 -37.01 -12.56
CA PHE A 83 19.80 -36.75 -11.29
C PHE A 83 18.38 -36.26 -11.52
N PHE A 84 18.16 -35.32 -12.45
CA PHE A 84 16.83 -34.79 -12.74
C PHE A 84 15.87 -35.89 -13.19
N SER A 85 16.34 -36.80 -14.06
CA SER A 85 15.55 -37.97 -14.47
C SER A 85 15.22 -38.90 -13.30
N ALA A 86 16.21 -39.23 -12.48
CA ALA A 86 16.02 -40.10 -11.31
C ALA A 86 15.10 -39.47 -10.25
N ALA A 87 15.27 -38.18 -9.96
CA ALA A 87 14.46 -37.43 -9.02
C ALA A 87 13.00 -37.36 -9.48
N VAL A 88 12.74 -37.04 -10.76
CA VAL A 88 11.36 -37.03 -11.30
C VAL A 88 10.69 -38.40 -11.16
N SER A 89 11.44 -39.50 -11.33
CA SER A 89 10.88 -40.85 -11.13
C SER A 89 10.41 -41.11 -9.68
N CYS A 90 10.93 -40.36 -8.70
CA CYS A 90 10.51 -40.44 -7.29
C CYS A 90 9.17 -39.73 -7.03
N LEU A 91 8.68 -38.89 -7.95
CA LEU A 91 7.41 -38.16 -7.82
C LEU A 91 6.17 -39.04 -7.95
N VAL A 92 6.30 -40.32 -8.32
CA VAL A 92 5.19 -41.29 -8.27
C VAL A 92 4.87 -41.72 -6.83
N SER A 93 5.74 -41.42 -5.86
CA SER A 93 5.58 -41.84 -4.47
C SER A 93 4.24 -41.40 -3.86
N HIS A 94 3.62 -42.29 -3.08
CA HIS A 94 2.39 -42.01 -2.34
C HIS A 94 2.61 -41.09 -1.12
N SER A 95 3.86 -40.89 -0.71
CA SER A 95 4.21 -40.02 0.42
C SER A 95 4.45 -38.59 -0.03
N SER A 96 3.62 -37.66 0.46
CA SER A 96 3.77 -36.21 0.19
C SER A 96 5.14 -35.67 0.59
N THR A 97 5.73 -36.22 1.67
CA THR A 97 7.07 -35.83 2.13
C THR A 97 8.16 -36.10 1.10
N VAL A 98 8.07 -37.21 0.36
CA VAL A 98 9.03 -37.55 -0.70
C VAL A 98 8.82 -36.66 -1.90
N THR A 99 7.56 -36.42 -2.30
CA THR A 99 7.27 -35.55 -3.44
C THR A 99 7.72 -34.11 -3.18
N ASP A 100 7.52 -33.60 -1.97
CA ASP A 100 7.95 -32.26 -1.57
C ASP A 100 9.47 -32.15 -1.44
N THR A 101 10.13 -33.17 -0.86
CA THR A 101 11.60 -33.23 -0.79
C THR A 101 12.22 -33.31 -2.18
N THR A 102 11.63 -34.08 -3.09
CA THR A 102 12.07 -34.19 -4.49
C THR A 102 11.98 -32.85 -5.20
N ALA A 103 10.83 -32.17 -5.09
CA ALA A 103 10.63 -30.85 -5.68
C ALA A 103 11.60 -29.81 -5.10
N ALA A 104 11.78 -29.82 -3.78
CA ALA A 104 12.73 -28.94 -3.11
C ALA A 104 14.17 -29.20 -3.56
N ALA A 105 14.57 -30.46 -3.74
CA ALA A 105 15.90 -30.82 -4.23
C ALA A 105 16.13 -30.31 -5.66
N LEU A 106 15.17 -30.52 -6.57
CA LEU A 106 15.23 -30.02 -7.95
C LEU A 106 15.32 -28.48 -7.97
N GLN A 107 14.45 -27.79 -7.23
CA GLN A 107 14.44 -26.32 -7.17
C GLN A 107 15.72 -25.76 -6.54
N ASN A 108 16.27 -26.42 -5.52
CA ASN A 108 17.53 -26.02 -4.90
C ASN A 108 18.69 -26.15 -5.89
N LEU A 109 18.80 -27.25 -6.63
CA LEU A 109 19.86 -27.42 -7.62
C LEU A 109 19.71 -26.46 -8.80
N LEU A 110 18.48 -26.16 -9.22
CA LEU A 110 18.24 -25.11 -10.22
C LEU A 110 18.77 -23.76 -9.74
N THR A 111 18.42 -23.36 -8.53
CA THR A 111 18.78 -22.04 -7.99
C THR A 111 20.24 -21.92 -7.54
N THR A 112 20.84 -22.98 -7.00
CA THR A 112 22.20 -22.95 -6.43
C THR A 112 23.29 -23.42 -7.39
N VAL A 113 22.94 -24.18 -8.43
CA VAL A 113 23.91 -24.73 -9.39
C VAL A 113 23.65 -24.21 -10.80
N VAL A 114 22.47 -24.48 -11.36
CA VAL A 114 22.16 -24.15 -12.77
C VAL A 114 22.11 -22.63 -12.97
N GLY A 115 21.48 -21.88 -12.05
CA GLY A 115 21.37 -20.42 -12.15
C GLY A 115 22.71 -19.70 -12.16
N PRO A 116 23.59 -19.90 -11.18
CA PRO A 116 24.93 -19.33 -11.22
C PRO A 116 25.72 -19.73 -12.46
N HIS A 117 25.56 -20.97 -12.95
CA HIS A 117 26.23 -21.40 -14.18
C HIS A 117 25.73 -20.62 -15.39
N VAL A 118 24.42 -20.62 -15.64
CA VAL A 118 23.83 -19.91 -16.78
C VAL A 118 24.10 -18.41 -16.69
N ALA A 119 24.04 -17.82 -15.49
CA ALA A 119 24.39 -16.42 -15.28
C ALA A 119 25.84 -16.10 -15.68
N SER A 120 26.78 -17.00 -15.39
CA SER A 120 28.21 -16.83 -15.72
C SER A 120 28.57 -16.96 -17.21
N LEU A 121 27.71 -17.57 -18.03
CA LEU A 121 27.99 -17.80 -19.45
C LEU A 121 27.55 -16.62 -20.32
N ASP A 122 28.39 -16.13 -21.24
CA ASP A 122 27.94 -15.15 -22.24
C ASP A 122 26.92 -15.75 -23.22
N SER A 123 27.16 -17.00 -23.63
CA SER A 123 26.24 -17.80 -24.43
C SER A 123 26.39 -19.28 -24.08
N CYS A 124 25.31 -20.07 -24.25
CA CYS A 124 25.36 -21.50 -23.98
C CYS A 124 25.90 -22.27 -25.19
N SER A 125 26.91 -23.11 -24.97
CA SER A 125 27.38 -24.05 -26.00
C SER A 125 26.30 -25.06 -26.37
N LYS A 126 26.41 -25.70 -27.54
CA LYS A 126 25.48 -26.76 -27.97
C LYS A 126 25.35 -27.89 -26.94
N SER A 127 26.47 -28.27 -26.31
CA SER A 127 26.48 -29.32 -25.29
C SER A 127 25.75 -28.91 -24.01
N GLN A 128 25.92 -27.67 -23.55
CA GLN A 128 25.23 -27.13 -22.39
C GLN A 128 23.74 -26.95 -22.65
N LEU A 129 23.35 -26.44 -23.83
CA LEU A 129 21.95 -26.35 -24.25
C LEU A 129 21.30 -27.72 -24.28
N GLN A 130 22.00 -28.75 -24.77
CA GLN A 130 21.50 -30.13 -24.77
C GLN A 130 21.31 -30.64 -23.34
N GLN A 131 22.29 -30.49 -22.45
CA GLN A 131 22.20 -30.93 -21.05
C GLN A 131 21.06 -30.23 -20.30
N ILE A 132 20.93 -28.91 -20.45
CA ILE A 132 19.86 -28.12 -19.84
C ILE A 132 18.50 -28.50 -20.44
N GLY A 133 18.46 -28.74 -21.75
CA GLY A 133 17.31 -29.28 -22.47
C GLY A 133 16.86 -30.61 -21.90
N ASP A 134 17.78 -31.57 -21.75
CA ASP A 134 17.49 -32.90 -21.22
C ASP A 134 16.98 -32.85 -19.77
N MET A 135 17.57 -31.98 -18.93
CA MET A 135 17.05 -31.72 -17.58
C MET A 135 15.64 -31.16 -17.62
N TYR A 136 15.38 -30.18 -18.49
CA TYR A 136 14.08 -29.55 -18.62
C TYR A 136 13.03 -30.55 -19.13
N THR A 137 13.34 -31.34 -20.17
CA THR A 137 12.50 -32.42 -20.68
C THR A 137 12.22 -33.47 -19.61
N ALA A 138 13.19 -33.81 -18.75
CA ALA A 138 12.96 -34.71 -17.63
C ALA A 138 11.90 -34.16 -16.66
N VAL A 139 11.94 -32.86 -16.32
CA VAL A 139 10.92 -32.23 -15.46
C VAL A 139 9.56 -32.18 -16.17
N VAL A 140 9.52 -31.85 -17.47
CA VAL A 140 8.28 -31.85 -18.27
C VAL A 140 7.63 -33.24 -18.32
N LYS A 141 8.40 -34.33 -18.41
CA LYS A 141 7.88 -35.71 -18.29
C LYS A 141 7.20 -35.97 -16.94
N GLY A 142 7.52 -35.19 -15.89
CA GLY A 142 6.79 -35.16 -14.63
C GLY A 142 5.33 -34.71 -14.75
N LEU A 143 4.89 -34.22 -15.92
CA LEU A 143 3.50 -33.87 -16.24
C LEU A 143 2.73 -35.03 -16.89
N GLU A 144 3.35 -36.20 -17.10
CA GLU A 144 2.63 -37.41 -17.53
C GLU A 144 1.59 -37.83 -16.48
N PHE A 145 0.51 -38.51 -16.91
CA PHE A 145 -0.61 -38.90 -16.04
C PHE A 145 -0.21 -39.74 -14.83
N LYS A 146 0.86 -40.53 -14.91
CA LYS A 146 1.38 -41.32 -13.78
C LYS A 146 1.86 -40.47 -12.60
N TYR A 147 2.11 -39.18 -12.82
CA TYR A 147 2.55 -38.22 -11.81
C TYR A 147 1.44 -37.22 -11.42
N ARG A 148 0.17 -37.52 -11.73
CA ARG A 148 -0.97 -36.59 -11.56
C ARG A 148 -1.07 -35.96 -10.16
N SER A 149 -0.71 -36.70 -9.11
CA SER A 149 -0.67 -36.24 -7.72
C SER A 149 0.40 -35.17 -7.47
N SER A 150 1.49 -35.20 -8.24
CA SER A 150 2.68 -34.36 -8.08
C SER A 150 2.76 -33.22 -9.11
N TRP A 151 1.77 -33.07 -10.01
CA TRP A 151 1.75 -32.00 -11.02
C TRP A 151 1.91 -30.60 -10.42
N ARG A 152 1.35 -30.35 -9.22
CA ARG A 152 1.52 -29.07 -8.52
C ARG A 152 3.00 -28.76 -8.27
N GLN A 153 3.75 -29.73 -7.77
CA GLN A 153 5.18 -29.62 -7.49
C GLN A 153 6.00 -29.50 -8.78
N VAL A 154 5.62 -30.23 -9.84
CA VAL A 154 6.29 -30.17 -11.14
C VAL A 154 6.12 -28.79 -11.77
N LEU A 155 4.91 -28.23 -11.80
CA LEU A 155 4.65 -26.88 -12.33
C LEU A 155 5.43 -25.80 -11.58
N LYS A 156 5.50 -25.88 -10.24
CA LYS A 156 6.36 -25.00 -9.44
C LYS A 156 7.85 -25.13 -9.79
N THR A 157 8.30 -26.35 -10.05
CA THR A 157 9.69 -26.62 -10.43
C THR A 157 10.00 -26.07 -11.82
N LEU A 158 9.07 -26.21 -12.78
CA LEU A 158 9.18 -25.59 -14.11
C LEU A 158 9.23 -24.06 -14.02
N ALA A 159 8.42 -23.45 -13.14
CA ALA A 159 8.45 -22.00 -12.91
C ALA A 159 9.82 -21.51 -12.42
N VAL A 160 10.44 -22.25 -11.49
CA VAL A 160 11.82 -21.98 -11.03
C VAL A 160 12.82 -22.18 -12.18
N PHE A 161 12.65 -23.21 -12.99
CA PHE A 161 13.52 -23.48 -14.14
C PHE A 161 13.49 -22.33 -15.14
N HIS A 162 12.30 -21.86 -15.53
CA HIS A 162 12.13 -20.72 -16.42
C HIS A 162 12.82 -19.47 -15.89
N ARG A 163 12.62 -19.14 -14.60
CA ARG A 163 13.27 -17.98 -13.97
C ARG A 163 14.80 -18.08 -14.00
N VAL A 164 15.33 -19.28 -13.86
CA VAL A 164 16.76 -19.54 -13.70
C VAL A 164 17.52 -19.55 -15.03
N ALA A 165 16.94 -20.17 -16.06
CA ALA A 165 17.64 -20.45 -17.31
C ALA A 165 16.88 -19.99 -18.57
N GLY A 166 15.69 -19.40 -18.42
CA GLY A 166 14.86 -18.94 -19.53
C GLY A 166 15.55 -17.91 -20.43
N ASP A 167 16.32 -16.98 -19.86
CA ASP A 167 16.95 -15.89 -20.62
C ASP A 167 17.96 -16.37 -21.68
N LYS A 168 18.83 -17.34 -21.33
CA LYS A 168 19.90 -17.83 -22.23
C LYS A 168 19.61 -19.19 -22.86
N CYS A 169 18.66 -19.95 -22.32
CA CYS A 169 18.31 -21.29 -22.79
C CYS A 169 16.88 -21.39 -23.33
N HIS A 170 16.23 -20.26 -23.65
CA HIS A 170 14.85 -20.24 -24.16
C HIS A 170 14.64 -21.13 -25.39
N SER A 171 15.65 -21.27 -26.27
CA SER A 171 15.52 -22.00 -27.54
C SER A 171 15.10 -23.47 -27.39
N VAL A 172 15.52 -24.14 -26.32
CA VAL A 172 15.16 -25.54 -26.04
C VAL A 172 13.90 -25.64 -25.18
N MET A 173 13.70 -24.69 -24.26
CA MET A 173 12.53 -24.68 -23.37
C MET A 173 11.24 -24.30 -24.09
N ALA A 174 11.31 -23.30 -24.98
CA ALA A 174 10.16 -22.73 -25.66
C ALA A 174 9.43 -23.77 -26.54
N GLN A 175 10.19 -24.72 -27.12
CA GLN A 175 9.64 -25.83 -27.92
C GLN A 175 8.65 -26.73 -27.14
N GLN A 176 8.76 -26.77 -25.82
CA GLN A 176 7.93 -27.62 -24.97
C GLN A 176 6.78 -26.86 -24.30
N LEU A 177 6.71 -25.53 -24.41
CA LEU A 177 5.62 -24.72 -23.85
C LEU A 177 4.22 -25.09 -24.40
N PRO A 178 4.05 -25.49 -25.68
CA PRO A 178 2.76 -25.96 -26.17
C PRO A 178 2.20 -27.14 -25.37
N ALA A 179 3.07 -28.05 -24.90
CA ALA A 179 2.66 -29.17 -24.06
C ALA A 179 2.07 -28.68 -22.72
N LEU A 180 2.66 -27.65 -22.10
CA LEU A 180 2.15 -27.05 -20.86
C LEU A 180 0.78 -26.40 -21.09
N VAL A 181 0.63 -25.66 -22.19
CA VAL A 181 -0.63 -24.98 -22.53
C VAL A 181 -1.75 -25.99 -22.79
N SER A 182 -1.43 -27.11 -23.43
CA SER A 182 -2.38 -28.20 -23.70
C SER A 182 -2.98 -28.81 -22.42
N LEU A 183 -2.28 -28.72 -21.28
CA LEU A 183 -2.81 -29.19 -19.99
C LEU A 183 -4.08 -28.44 -19.58
N ARG A 184 -4.21 -27.17 -19.96
CA ARG A 184 -5.38 -26.35 -19.63
C ARG A 184 -6.64 -26.87 -20.31
N SER A 185 -6.50 -27.48 -21.48
CA SER A 185 -7.59 -28.06 -22.26
C SER A 185 -8.01 -29.44 -21.77
N LEU A 186 -7.31 -30.04 -20.80
CA LEU A 186 -7.66 -31.35 -20.27
C LEU A 186 -8.94 -31.29 -19.41
N PRO A 187 -9.85 -32.27 -19.55
CA PRO A 187 -11.06 -32.34 -18.73
C PRO A 187 -10.69 -32.54 -17.25
N GLY A 188 -11.27 -31.73 -16.37
CA GLY A 188 -11.00 -31.81 -14.92
C GLY A 188 -9.64 -31.26 -14.48
N PHE A 189 -8.97 -30.45 -15.30
CA PHE A 189 -7.75 -29.75 -14.90
C PHE A 189 -8.04 -28.72 -13.81
N SER A 190 -7.36 -28.85 -12.66
CA SER A 190 -7.64 -28.07 -11.44
C SER A 190 -6.45 -27.19 -10.99
N LEU A 191 -5.35 -27.17 -11.75
CA LEU A 191 -4.09 -26.51 -11.40
C LEU A 191 -3.83 -25.24 -12.24
N SER A 192 -4.91 -24.55 -12.60
CA SER A 192 -4.92 -23.32 -13.41
C SER A 192 -3.91 -22.28 -12.92
N SER A 193 -3.95 -21.95 -11.64
CA SER A 193 -3.05 -20.94 -11.04
C SER A 193 -1.57 -21.33 -11.12
N GLN A 194 -1.22 -22.60 -10.91
CA GLN A 194 0.17 -23.05 -10.98
C GLN A 194 0.69 -23.10 -12.42
N LEU A 195 -0.19 -23.44 -13.36
CA LEU A 195 0.15 -23.38 -14.78
C LEU A 195 0.36 -21.94 -15.25
N GLU A 196 -0.54 -21.03 -14.85
CA GLU A 196 -0.44 -19.59 -15.14
C GLU A 196 0.86 -19.01 -14.54
N GLU A 197 1.24 -19.40 -13.32
CA GLU A 197 2.53 -19.00 -12.71
C GLU A 197 3.75 -19.54 -13.47
N ALA A 198 3.71 -20.81 -13.91
CA ALA A 198 4.79 -21.41 -14.69
C ALA A 198 4.96 -20.76 -16.07
N LEU A 199 3.86 -20.42 -16.75
CA LEU A 199 3.89 -19.70 -18.02
C LEU A 199 4.26 -18.23 -17.82
N GLY A 200 3.78 -17.60 -16.76
CA GLY A 200 4.13 -16.23 -16.40
C GLY A 200 5.63 -16.06 -16.15
N THR A 201 6.25 -17.01 -15.43
CA THR A 201 7.72 -17.02 -15.27
C THR A 201 8.47 -17.31 -16.57
N ALA A 202 7.89 -18.08 -17.50
CA ALA A 202 8.45 -18.23 -18.85
C ALA A 202 8.41 -16.91 -19.62
N ILE A 203 7.26 -16.21 -19.62
CA ILE A 203 7.08 -14.92 -20.29
C ILE A 203 8.06 -13.87 -19.73
N ALA A 204 8.22 -13.80 -18.41
CA ALA A 204 9.11 -12.84 -17.77
C ALA A 204 10.59 -13.10 -18.08
N ALA A 205 10.99 -14.37 -18.23
CA ALA A 205 12.39 -14.75 -18.43
C ALA A 205 12.80 -14.86 -19.91
N MET A 206 11.93 -15.38 -20.78
CA MET A 206 12.21 -15.60 -22.21
C MET A 206 11.73 -14.42 -23.08
N GLY A 207 10.88 -13.56 -22.53
CA GLY A 207 10.18 -12.51 -23.27
C GLY A 207 8.89 -13.00 -23.94
N PRO A 208 7.89 -12.11 -24.12
CA PRO A 208 6.61 -12.45 -24.72
C PRO A 208 6.73 -12.89 -26.17
N GLU A 209 7.69 -12.35 -26.93
CA GLU A 209 7.87 -12.67 -28.35
C GLU A 209 8.25 -14.13 -28.59
N VAL A 210 9.22 -14.64 -27.83
CA VAL A 210 9.67 -16.03 -27.92
C VAL A 210 8.52 -16.97 -27.54
N VAL A 211 7.82 -16.66 -26.44
CA VAL A 211 6.69 -17.47 -25.98
C VAL A 211 5.56 -17.48 -27.01
N LEU A 212 5.19 -16.32 -27.56
CA LEU A 212 4.08 -16.20 -28.51
C LEU A 212 4.37 -16.79 -29.89
N THR A 213 5.64 -16.98 -30.24
CA THR A 213 6.04 -17.71 -31.46
C THR A 213 5.68 -19.20 -31.36
N HIS A 214 5.82 -19.79 -30.16
CA HIS A 214 5.49 -21.19 -29.91
C HIS A 214 4.04 -21.39 -29.43
N VAL A 215 3.47 -20.41 -28.74
CA VAL A 215 2.11 -20.43 -28.19
C VAL A 215 1.35 -19.22 -28.75
N PRO A 216 0.81 -19.30 -29.98
CA PRO A 216 0.06 -18.20 -30.56
C PRO A 216 -1.22 -17.91 -29.78
N LEU A 217 -1.63 -16.63 -29.75
CA LEU A 217 -2.86 -16.21 -29.08
C LEU A 217 -4.13 -16.59 -29.86
N ASP A 218 -4.01 -16.93 -31.15
CA ASP A 218 -5.11 -17.37 -32.03
C ASP A 218 -6.43 -16.58 -31.91
N LEU A 219 -6.34 -15.28 -31.58
CA LEU A 219 -7.50 -14.43 -31.33
C LEU A 219 -8.21 -13.98 -32.62
N ASP A 220 -7.50 -14.10 -33.74
CA ASP A 220 -7.96 -13.71 -35.08
C ASP A 220 -8.43 -14.93 -35.90
N SER A 221 -8.20 -16.16 -35.41
CA SER A 221 -8.36 -17.42 -36.14
C SER A 221 -9.79 -17.98 -36.17
N GLY A 222 -10.72 -17.37 -35.43
CA GLY A 222 -12.04 -17.94 -35.14
C GLY A 222 -13.04 -18.01 -36.31
N GLY A 223 -12.73 -17.42 -37.47
CA GLY A 223 -13.65 -17.38 -38.62
C GLY A 223 -15.06 -16.89 -38.26
N ASP A 224 -16.07 -17.23 -39.07
CA ASP A 224 -17.48 -16.96 -38.78
C ASP A 224 -18.12 -17.97 -37.80
N VAL A 225 -17.32 -18.80 -37.11
CA VAL A 225 -17.81 -19.85 -36.21
C VAL A 225 -18.48 -19.22 -34.99
N TYR A 226 -19.69 -19.70 -34.68
CA TYR A 226 -20.48 -19.21 -33.56
C TYR A 226 -20.96 -20.40 -32.69
N PRO A 227 -20.67 -20.40 -31.38
CA PRO A 227 -19.96 -19.37 -30.60
C PRO A 227 -18.46 -19.27 -30.95
N PRO A 228 -17.81 -18.10 -30.77
CA PRO A 228 -16.39 -17.93 -31.05
C PRO A 228 -15.54 -18.81 -30.12
N GLU A 229 -14.68 -19.64 -30.70
CA GLU A 229 -13.75 -20.50 -29.97
C GLU A 229 -12.40 -19.79 -29.82
N LEU A 230 -12.04 -19.41 -28.58
CA LEU A 230 -10.83 -18.65 -28.27
C LEU A 230 -10.02 -19.35 -27.16
N PRO A 231 -9.37 -20.49 -27.46
CA PRO A 231 -8.81 -21.40 -26.46
C PRO A 231 -7.67 -20.80 -25.64
N THR A 232 -6.99 -19.79 -26.16
CA THR A 232 -5.80 -19.14 -25.57
C THR A 232 -6.06 -17.73 -25.05
N SER A 233 -7.31 -17.26 -25.07
CA SER A 233 -7.70 -15.93 -24.55
C SER A 233 -7.34 -15.72 -23.07
N TRP A 234 -7.29 -16.78 -22.27
CA TRP A 234 -6.87 -16.75 -20.86
C TRP A 234 -5.38 -16.40 -20.66
N LEU A 235 -4.57 -16.46 -21.73
CA LEU A 235 -3.15 -16.09 -21.66
C LEU A 235 -2.97 -14.56 -21.57
N LEU A 236 -3.95 -13.75 -21.99
CA LEU A 236 -3.86 -12.29 -21.94
C LEU A 236 -3.65 -11.74 -20.52
N PRO A 237 -4.43 -12.14 -19.49
CA PRO A 237 -4.13 -11.79 -18.10
C PRO A 237 -2.73 -12.22 -17.63
N VAL A 238 -2.28 -13.41 -18.03
CA VAL A 238 -0.94 -13.91 -17.65
C VAL A 238 0.16 -13.05 -18.27
N LEU A 239 0.03 -12.71 -19.55
CA LEU A 239 0.92 -11.79 -20.24
C LEU A 239 0.95 -10.43 -19.54
N ARG A 240 -0.22 -9.86 -19.21
CA ARG A 240 -0.34 -8.55 -18.56
C ARG A 240 0.50 -8.47 -17.28
N ASP A 241 0.44 -9.51 -16.46
CA ASP A 241 1.05 -9.49 -15.14
C ASP A 241 2.56 -9.81 -15.18
N HIS A 242 3.04 -10.44 -16.25
CA HIS A 242 4.40 -10.97 -16.34
C HIS A 242 5.30 -10.36 -17.43
N ILE A 243 4.79 -9.54 -18.35
CA ILE A 243 5.63 -8.86 -19.34
C ILE A 243 6.54 -7.82 -18.66
N SER A 244 7.81 -7.90 -18.98
CA SER A 244 8.87 -6.94 -18.63
C SER A 244 10.03 -7.09 -19.60
N HIS A 245 10.94 -6.11 -19.65
CA HIS A 245 12.20 -6.22 -20.41
C HIS A 245 12.00 -6.64 -21.88
N SER A 246 10.99 -6.07 -22.53
CA SER A 246 10.52 -6.48 -23.86
C SER A 246 10.74 -5.39 -24.92
N ARG A 247 10.44 -5.72 -26.18
CA ARG A 247 10.56 -4.78 -27.31
C ARG A 247 9.25 -4.05 -27.59
N LEU A 248 9.28 -2.72 -27.62
CA LEU A 248 8.14 -1.88 -27.99
C LEU A 248 7.73 -2.12 -29.46
N ALA A 249 8.69 -2.44 -30.34
CA ALA A 249 8.39 -2.82 -31.72
C ALA A 249 7.40 -4.00 -31.79
N PHE A 250 7.58 -5.01 -30.93
CA PHE A 250 6.70 -6.19 -30.94
C PHE A 250 5.25 -5.81 -30.60
N PHE A 251 5.04 -4.94 -29.61
CA PHE A 251 3.68 -4.44 -29.32
C PHE A 251 3.10 -3.68 -30.51
N ARG A 252 3.89 -2.81 -31.14
CA ARG A 252 3.47 -2.01 -32.30
C ARG A 252 3.13 -2.87 -33.52
N ASP A 253 3.98 -3.83 -33.84
CA ASP A 253 3.94 -4.54 -35.13
C ASP A 253 3.10 -5.81 -35.07
N HIS A 254 2.89 -6.40 -33.88
CA HIS A 254 2.17 -7.67 -33.73
C HIS A 254 0.87 -7.51 -32.93
N LEU A 255 0.91 -6.83 -31.77
CA LEU A 255 -0.25 -6.74 -30.88
C LEU A 255 -1.27 -5.67 -31.30
N LEU A 256 -0.83 -4.53 -31.84
CA LEU A 256 -1.76 -3.50 -32.33
C LEU A 256 -2.59 -3.94 -33.55
N PRO A 257 -2.03 -4.67 -34.54
CA PRO A 257 -2.84 -5.27 -35.61
C PRO A 257 -3.93 -6.20 -35.06
N ILE A 258 -3.58 -7.09 -34.12
CA ILE A 258 -4.56 -7.98 -33.44
C ILE A 258 -5.65 -7.16 -32.76
N ALA A 259 -5.29 -6.12 -32.00
CA ALA A 259 -6.27 -5.22 -31.38
C ALA A 259 -7.20 -4.57 -32.41
N THR A 260 -6.68 -4.21 -33.59
CA THR A 260 -7.47 -3.62 -34.67
C THR A 260 -8.46 -4.64 -35.26
N THR A 261 -8.01 -5.88 -35.50
CA THR A 261 -8.85 -6.99 -35.94
C THR A 261 -9.97 -7.27 -34.93
N LEU A 262 -9.63 -7.41 -33.65
CA LEU A 262 -10.59 -7.65 -32.57
C LEU A 262 -11.67 -6.56 -32.50
N ARG A 263 -11.28 -5.30 -32.62
CA ARG A 263 -12.24 -4.17 -32.64
C ARG A 263 -13.18 -4.27 -33.84
N ASN A 264 -12.63 -4.46 -35.04
CA ASN A 264 -13.43 -4.51 -36.27
C ASN A 264 -14.40 -5.71 -36.24
N THR A 265 -13.97 -6.86 -35.73
CA THR A 265 -14.81 -8.04 -35.53
C THR A 265 -15.90 -7.79 -34.48
N GLY A 266 -15.58 -7.11 -33.38
CA GLY A 266 -16.55 -6.69 -32.37
C GLY A 266 -17.63 -5.78 -32.95
N GLU A 267 -17.26 -4.80 -33.77
CA GLU A 267 -18.17 -3.89 -34.47
C GLU A 267 -19.09 -4.65 -35.46
N ARG A 268 -18.55 -5.63 -36.20
CA ARG A 268 -19.35 -6.50 -37.08
C ARG A 268 -20.40 -7.29 -36.31
N TYR A 269 -20.02 -7.93 -35.19
CA TYR A 269 -20.98 -8.65 -34.35
C TYR A 269 -22.03 -7.73 -33.72
N GLN A 270 -21.64 -6.50 -33.36
CA GLN A 270 -22.57 -5.49 -32.87
C GLN A 270 -23.61 -5.14 -33.92
N GLY A 271 -23.18 -4.89 -35.18
CA GLY A 271 -24.07 -4.63 -36.31
C GLY A 271 -24.98 -5.80 -36.67
N ALA A 272 -24.50 -7.04 -36.48
CA ALA A 272 -25.28 -8.26 -36.67
C ALA A 272 -26.22 -8.61 -35.49
N GLY A 273 -26.35 -7.75 -34.48
CA GLY A 273 -27.20 -7.98 -33.31
C GLY A 273 -26.68 -9.04 -32.31
N LYS A 274 -25.48 -9.58 -32.52
CA LYS A 274 -24.83 -10.60 -31.67
C LYS A 274 -24.12 -9.94 -30.48
N LYS A 275 -24.91 -9.37 -29.55
CA LYS A 275 -24.42 -8.53 -28.43
C LYS A 275 -23.37 -9.21 -27.53
N MET A 276 -23.50 -10.50 -27.23
CA MET A 276 -22.55 -11.20 -26.37
C MET A 276 -21.17 -11.34 -27.01
N ALA A 277 -21.13 -11.74 -28.29
CA ALA A 277 -19.88 -11.82 -29.05
C ALA A 277 -19.23 -10.44 -29.21
N ALA A 278 -20.02 -9.40 -29.51
CA ALA A 278 -19.53 -8.02 -29.59
C ALA A 278 -18.85 -7.56 -28.27
N LYS A 279 -19.47 -7.86 -27.12
CA LYS A 279 -18.89 -7.57 -25.80
C LYS A 279 -17.61 -8.35 -25.53
N LEU A 280 -17.54 -9.62 -25.93
CA LEU A 280 -16.34 -10.45 -25.79
C LEU A 280 -15.16 -9.84 -26.56
N TYR A 281 -15.33 -9.55 -27.84
CA TYR A 281 -14.29 -8.93 -28.68
C TYR A 281 -13.89 -7.54 -28.19
N THR A 282 -14.83 -6.74 -27.69
CA THR A 282 -14.54 -5.46 -27.03
C THR A 282 -13.67 -5.66 -25.79
N THR A 283 -13.98 -6.67 -24.97
CA THR A 283 -13.19 -7.00 -23.76
C THR A 283 -11.77 -7.43 -24.13
N LEU A 284 -11.62 -8.31 -25.14
CA LEU A 284 -10.30 -8.74 -25.62
C LEU A 284 -9.50 -7.58 -26.18
N TYR A 285 -10.12 -6.66 -26.91
CA TYR A 285 -9.50 -5.43 -27.37
C TYR A 285 -8.89 -4.63 -26.20
N HIS A 286 -9.64 -4.43 -25.11
CA HIS A 286 -9.11 -3.75 -23.92
C HIS A 286 -7.99 -4.55 -23.23
N GLN A 287 -8.11 -5.88 -23.18
CA GLN A 287 -7.09 -6.74 -22.59
C GLN A 287 -5.76 -6.69 -23.36
N VAL A 288 -5.79 -6.66 -24.70
CA VAL A 288 -4.58 -6.47 -25.51
C VAL A 288 -3.93 -5.12 -25.21
N TRP A 289 -4.71 -4.03 -25.14
CA TRP A 289 -4.18 -2.72 -24.72
C TRP A 289 -3.62 -2.74 -23.30
N SER A 290 -4.21 -3.51 -22.39
CA SER A 290 -3.74 -3.64 -21.00
C SER A 290 -2.35 -4.27 -20.87
N LEU A 291 -1.81 -4.88 -21.95
CA LEU A 291 -0.44 -5.40 -21.98
C LEU A 291 0.61 -4.29 -22.11
N LEU A 292 0.25 -3.12 -22.66
CA LEU A 292 1.18 -2.02 -22.98
C LEU A 292 2.03 -1.57 -21.77
N PRO A 293 1.49 -1.38 -20.55
CA PRO A 293 2.29 -1.02 -19.39
C PRO A 293 3.44 -2.01 -19.10
N GLY A 294 3.23 -3.30 -19.36
CA GLY A 294 4.26 -4.33 -19.21
C GLY A 294 5.41 -4.13 -20.21
N PHE A 295 5.10 -3.80 -21.47
CA PHE A 295 6.12 -3.47 -22.47
C PHE A 295 6.89 -2.19 -22.14
N CYS A 296 6.28 -1.27 -21.40
CA CYS A 296 6.93 -0.06 -20.90
C CYS A 296 7.78 -0.30 -19.63
N ARG A 297 7.77 -1.52 -19.03
CA ARG A 297 8.60 -1.88 -17.87
C ARG A 297 9.97 -2.38 -18.35
N GLY A 298 10.92 -1.46 -18.46
CA GLY A 298 12.30 -1.73 -18.88
C GLY A 298 12.49 -2.11 -20.35
N PRO A 299 11.87 -1.43 -21.33
CA PRO A 299 12.01 -1.76 -22.75
C PRO A 299 13.45 -1.77 -23.26
N GLN A 300 13.72 -2.57 -24.29
CA GLN A 300 15.08 -2.78 -24.84
C GLN A 300 15.39 -1.94 -26.09
N ASP A 301 14.38 -1.33 -26.72
CA ASP A 301 14.45 -0.72 -28.06
C ASP A 301 13.78 0.66 -28.11
N VAL A 302 13.84 1.43 -27.01
CA VAL A 302 13.19 2.76 -26.91
C VAL A 302 13.60 3.70 -28.05
N PRO A 303 14.91 3.86 -28.38
CA PRO A 303 15.32 4.82 -29.41
C PRO A 303 14.71 4.54 -30.79
N ASP A 304 14.64 3.27 -31.16
CA ASP A 304 14.19 2.84 -32.50
C ASP A 304 12.66 2.74 -32.58
N SER A 305 12.01 2.30 -31.51
CA SER A 305 10.61 1.87 -31.57
C SER A 305 9.62 2.89 -31.02
N PHE A 306 10.02 3.67 -30.00
CA PHE A 306 9.12 4.62 -29.35
C PHE A 306 8.61 5.72 -30.30
N PRO A 307 9.41 6.32 -31.21
CA PRO A 307 8.91 7.37 -32.11
C PRO A 307 7.70 6.94 -32.95
N GLY A 308 7.72 5.71 -33.48
CA GLY A 308 6.60 5.15 -34.25
C GLY A 308 5.37 4.89 -33.39
N LEU A 309 5.58 4.39 -32.16
CA LEU A 309 4.51 4.13 -31.20
C LEU A 309 3.90 5.42 -30.64
N ALA A 310 4.72 6.46 -30.45
CA ALA A 310 4.33 7.68 -29.76
C ALA A 310 3.15 8.39 -30.45
N ARG A 311 3.20 8.49 -31.78
CA ARG A 311 2.11 9.08 -32.58
C ARG A 311 0.80 8.32 -32.37
N ILE A 312 0.84 7.00 -32.37
CA ILE A 312 -0.33 6.14 -32.19
C ILE A 312 -0.93 6.36 -30.80
N LEU A 313 -0.09 6.40 -29.76
CA LEU A 313 -0.52 6.65 -28.38
C LEU A 313 -1.13 8.04 -28.22
N GLY A 314 -0.55 9.07 -28.84
CA GLY A 314 -1.09 10.43 -28.81
C GLY A 314 -2.48 10.53 -29.43
N THR A 315 -2.68 9.92 -30.61
CA THR A 315 -4.01 9.87 -31.25
C THR A 315 -5.01 9.07 -30.41
N ALA A 316 -4.60 7.92 -29.85
CA ALA A 316 -5.46 7.10 -29.02
C ALA A 316 -5.85 7.79 -27.71
N LEU A 317 -4.95 8.57 -27.10
CA LEU A 317 -5.20 9.33 -25.88
C LEU A 317 -6.32 10.36 -26.06
N THR A 318 -6.36 11.02 -27.21
CA THR A 318 -7.43 11.97 -27.56
C THR A 318 -8.72 11.24 -27.98
N ALA A 319 -8.61 10.28 -28.90
CA ALA A 319 -9.78 9.70 -29.57
C ALA A 319 -10.49 8.57 -28.79
N LYS A 320 -9.86 7.98 -27.76
CA LYS A 320 -10.37 6.78 -27.08
C LYS A 320 -10.36 6.94 -25.55
N PRO A 321 -11.44 7.51 -24.94
CA PRO A 321 -11.53 7.75 -23.51
C PRO A 321 -11.23 6.51 -22.63
N GLN A 322 -11.74 5.35 -23.03
CA GLN A 322 -11.53 4.05 -22.37
C GLN A 322 -10.06 3.61 -22.23
N LEU A 323 -9.14 4.15 -23.03
CA LEU A 323 -7.73 3.77 -23.02
C LEU A 323 -6.85 4.77 -22.28
N ARG A 324 -7.39 5.93 -21.87
CA ARG A 324 -6.61 7.03 -21.27
C ARG A 324 -5.81 6.58 -20.06
N ILE A 325 -6.41 5.79 -19.15
CA ILE A 325 -5.74 5.26 -17.97
C ILE A 325 -4.57 4.35 -18.36
N THR A 326 -4.81 3.41 -19.27
CA THR A 326 -3.79 2.45 -19.73
C THR A 326 -2.62 3.17 -20.40
N ILE A 327 -2.91 4.11 -21.30
CA ILE A 327 -1.87 4.88 -22.01
C ILE A 327 -1.10 5.78 -21.04
N ALA A 328 -1.78 6.54 -20.17
CA ALA A 328 -1.12 7.40 -19.18
C ALA A 328 -0.23 6.60 -18.22
N THR A 329 -0.70 5.43 -17.77
CA THR A 329 0.09 4.52 -16.94
C THR A 329 1.31 3.97 -17.69
N SER A 330 1.13 3.60 -18.96
CA SER A 330 2.21 3.08 -19.81
C SER A 330 3.30 4.13 -20.04
N LEU A 331 2.91 5.36 -20.38
CA LEU A 331 3.84 6.46 -20.60
C LEU A 331 4.60 6.80 -19.31
N ARG A 332 3.92 6.85 -18.16
CA ARG A 332 4.60 7.02 -16.86
C ARG A 332 5.60 5.91 -16.59
N GLN A 333 5.21 4.65 -16.80
CA GLN A 333 6.08 3.50 -16.59
C GLN A 333 7.30 3.55 -17.52
N LEU A 334 7.11 4.00 -18.76
CA LEU A 334 8.19 4.18 -19.73
C LEU A 334 9.19 5.24 -19.24
N VAL A 335 8.70 6.42 -18.85
CA VAL A 335 9.55 7.50 -18.34
C VAL A 335 10.34 7.04 -17.12
N GLU A 336 9.70 6.36 -16.17
CA GLU A 336 10.39 5.80 -14.99
C GLU A 336 11.46 4.78 -15.38
N SER A 337 11.16 3.91 -16.35
CA SER A 337 12.10 2.88 -16.81
C SER A 337 13.29 3.44 -17.60
N CYS A 338 13.16 4.63 -18.18
CA CYS A 338 14.23 5.32 -18.88
C CYS A 338 15.16 6.09 -17.92
N ARG A 339 14.77 6.31 -16.66
CA ARG A 339 15.58 7.09 -15.70
C ARG A 339 16.99 6.51 -15.57
N GLY A 340 17.99 7.38 -15.66
CA GLY A 340 19.40 7.01 -15.64
C GLY A 340 20.00 6.65 -17.01
N LYS A 341 19.20 6.64 -18.09
CA LYS A 341 19.67 6.37 -19.46
C LYS A 341 19.44 7.58 -20.36
N GLU A 342 20.46 8.41 -20.51
CA GLU A 342 20.34 9.73 -21.16
C GLU A 342 19.80 9.66 -22.61
N GLU A 343 20.20 8.65 -23.38
CA GLU A 343 19.73 8.46 -24.75
C GLU A 343 18.22 8.16 -24.82
N GLU A 344 17.75 7.19 -24.02
CA GLU A 344 16.33 6.82 -23.96
C GLU A 344 15.47 8.00 -23.45
N VAL A 345 15.94 8.67 -22.39
CA VAL A 345 15.30 9.89 -21.85
C VAL A 345 15.22 10.96 -22.92
N GLY A 346 16.31 11.21 -23.65
CA GLY A 346 16.36 12.19 -24.73
C GLY A 346 15.34 11.91 -25.84
N VAL A 347 15.14 10.64 -26.21
CA VAL A 347 14.13 10.23 -27.21
C VAL A 347 12.72 10.47 -26.69
N VAL A 348 12.40 10.04 -25.46
CA VAL A 348 11.06 10.22 -24.88
C VAL A 348 10.75 11.70 -24.63
N ALA A 349 11.72 12.47 -24.16
CA ALA A 349 11.61 13.90 -23.85
C ALA A 349 11.28 14.75 -25.08
N ARG A 350 11.73 14.37 -26.29
CA ARG A 350 11.40 15.06 -27.56
C ARG A 350 9.90 15.14 -27.83
N PHE A 351 9.12 14.21 -27.29
CA PHE A 351 7.67 14.17 -27.44
C PHE A 351 6.90 14.97 -26.38
N SER A 352 7.57 15.58 -25.40
CA SER A 352 6.93 16.36 -24.35
C SER A 352 6.09 17.52 -24.91
N LYS A 353 6.58 18.20 -25.95
CA LYS A 353 5.85 19.26 -26.67
C LYS A 353 4.54 18.80 -27.32
N ASN A 354 4.39 17.50 -27.58
CA ASN A 354 3.19 16.91 -28.17
C ASN A 354 2.25 16.34 -27.09
N TYR A 355 2.81 15.64 -26.09
CA TYR A 355 2.01 15.00 -25.06
C TYR A 355 1.50 15.94 -23.97
N LEU A 356 2.33 16.87 -23.49
CA LEU A 356 1.94 17.76 -22.39
C LEU A 356 0.69 18.60 -22.73
N PRO A 357 0.56 19.19 -23.93
CA PRO A 357 -0.68 19.90 -24.30
C PRO A 357 -1.91 19.00 -24.30
N ILE A 358 -1.80 17.76 -24.82
CA ILE A 358 -2.91 16.79 -24.83
C ILE A 358 -3.30 16.45 -23.38
N LEU A 359 -2.32 16.13 -22.53
CA LEU A 359 -2.55 15.78 -21.13
C LEU A 359 -3.12 16.96 -20.33
N PHE A 360 -2.68 18.20 -20.60
CA PHE A 360 -3.20 19.40 -19.94
C PHE A 360 -4.66 19.64 -20.31
N ASN A 361 -5.02 19.50 -21.59
CA ASN A 361 -6.40 19.61 -22.05
C ASN A 361 -7.29 18.53 -21.43
N LEU A 362 -6.82 17.27 -21.38
CA LEU A 362 -7.52 16.16 -20.73
C LEU A 362 -7.61 16.28 -19.21
N TYR A 363 -6.69 17.01 -18.57
CA TYR A 363 -6.77 17.23 -17.13
C TYR A 363 -7.70 18.39 -16.78
N THR A 364 -7.78 19.38 -17.66
CA THR A 364 -8.57 20.60 -17.46
C THR A 364 -10.01 20.49 -17.98
N SER A 365 -10.35 19.46 -18.76
CA SER A 365 -11.69 19.16 -19.31
C SER A 365 -12.77 19.05 -18.22
N GLU A 366 -13.80 19.89 -18.34
CA GLU A 366 -14.93 19.96 -17.38
C GLU A 366 -16.03 18.94 -17.65
N GLU A 367 -15.80 17.97 -18.52
CA GLU A 367 -16.74 16.88 -18.78
C GLU A 367 -17.03 16.12 -17.47
N GLU A 368 -18.29 16.16 -17.03
CA GLU A 368 -18.75 15.56 -15.76
C GLU A 368 -18.57 14.03 -15.75
N GLU A 369 -18.52 13.40 -16.92
CA GLU A 369 -18.38 11.96 -17.11
C GLU A 369 -16.95 11.42 -16.95
N GLU A 370 -15.92 12.27 -16.88
CA GLU A 370 -14.56 11.77 -16.66
C GLU A 370 -14.37 11.31 -15.22
N GLU A 371 -14.17 10.01 -15.03
CA GLU A 371 -13.90 9.39 -13.74
C GLU A 371 -12.67 10.02 -13.04
N GLU A 372 -12.73 10.23 -11.72
CA GLU A 372 -11.61 10.75 -10.93
C GLU A 372 -10.30 9.96 -11.14
N GLY A 373 -10.42 8.65 -11.41
CA GLY A 373 -9.29 7.77 -11.72
C GLY A 373 -8.53 8.18 -12.99
N VAL A 374 -9.23 8.62 -14.04
CA VAL A 374 -8.61 9.10 -15.29
C VAL A 374 -7.79 10.35 -15.00
N ARG A 375 -8.36 11.31 -14.25
CA ARG A 375 -7.69 12.57 -13.94
C ARG A 375 -6.42 12.35 -13.12
N LEU A 376 -6.45 11.45 -12.14
CA LEU A 376 -5.26 11.11 -11.36
C LEU A 376 -4.17 10.48 -12.23
N ALA A 377 -4.53 9.53 -13.10
CA ALA A 377 -3.58 8.89 -14.01
C ALA A 377 -2.94 9.90 -14.98
N VAL A 378 -3.73 10.84 -15.51
CA VAL A 378 -3.25 11.93 -16.38
C VAL A 378 -2.29 12.84 -15.62
N LEU A 379 -2.62 13.30 -14.41
CA LEU A 379 -1.74 14.17 -13.62
C LEU A 379 -0.40 13.49 -13.27
N GLN A 380 -0.44 12.20 -12.95
CA GLN A 380 0.78 11.43 -12.67
C GLN A 380 1.64 11.22 -13.94
N CYS A 381 1.02 11.10 -15.10
CA CYS A 381 1.72 11.07 -16.39
C CYS A 381 2.34 12.45 -16.71
N VAL A 382 1.63 13.53 -16.44
CA VAL A 382 2.15 14.91 -16.53
C VAL A 382 3.39 15.06 -15.64
N GLU A 383 3.32 14.64 -14.38
CA GLU A 383 4.46 14.72 -13.46
C GLU A 383 5.68 13.95 -13.97
N ALA A 384 5.48 12.75 -14.51
CA ALA A 384 6.56 11.98 -15.12
C ALA A 384 7.19 12.73 -16.31
N TYR A 385 6.38 13.23 -17.26
CA TYR A 385 6.90 13.97 -18.41
C TYR A 385 7.60 15.27 -18.00
N ILE A 386 7.06 16.03 -17.06
CA ILE A 386 7.69 17.27 -16.56
C ILE A 386 9.09 16.98 -16.02
N SER A 387 9.32 15.84 -15.37
CA SER A 387 10.64 15.46 -14.84
C SER A 387 11.72 15.22 -15.90
N ILE A 388 11.35 15.00 -17.16
CA ILE A 388 12.27 14.78 -18.29
C ILE A 388 12.18 15.89 -19.36
N THR A 389 11.31 16.88 -19.16
CA THR A 389 11.07 17.94 -20.14
C THR A 389 12.15 19.01 -20.04
N ASP A 390 12.52 19.59 -21.19
CA ASP A 390 13.43 20.73 -21.23
C ASP A 390 12.92 21.91 -20.36
N PRO A 391 13.75 22.49 -19.47
CA PRO A 391 13.33 23.56 -18.57
C PRO A 391 12.76 24.81 -19.26
N SER A 392 13.17 25.12 -20.50
CA SER A 392 12.62 26.25 -21.26
C SER A 392 11.18 26.01 -21.67
N LEU A 393 10.84 24.76 -22.05
CA LEU A 393 9.47 24.37 -22.35
C LEU A 393 8.61 24.37 -21.08
N VAL A 394 9.12 23.85 -19.95
CA VAL A 394 8.42 23.92 -18.66
C VAL A 394 8.14 25.37 -18.27
N THR A 395 9.11 26.27 -18.47
CA THR A 395 8.95 27.71 -18.21
C THR A 395 7.83 28.32 -19.07
N THR A 396 7.81 28.01 -20.36
CA THR A 396 6.79 28.50 -21.31
C THR A 396 5.39 27.98 -20.96
N LEU A 397 5.29 26.71 -20.58
CA LEU A 397 4.02 26.10 -20.16
C LEU A 397 3.54 26.66 -18.82
N SER A 398 4.45 26.90 -17.89
CA SER A 398 4.14 27.49 -16.58
C SER A 398 3.67 28.94 -16.74
N SER A 399 4.35 29.76 -17.53
CA SER A 399 3.94 31.14 -17.78
C SER A 399 2.55 31.19 -18.43
N SER A 400 2.28 30.32 -19.42
CA SER A 400 0.95 30.20 -20.03
C SER A 400 -0.13 29.80 -19.00
N ALA A 401 0.15 28.84 -18.13
CA ALA A 401 -0.78 28.44 -17.07
C ALA A 401 -1.05 29.58 -16.07
N LEU A 402 -0.02 30.33 -15.68
CA LEU A 402 -0.14 31.50 -14.80
C LEU A 402 -0.94 32.62 -15.47
N THR A 403 -0.72 32.91 -16.75
CA THR A 403 -1.52 33.90 -17.48
C THR A 403 -3.00 33.50 -17.56
N ASN A 404 -3.28 32.20 -17.73
CA ASN A 404 -4.65 31.68 -17.77
C ASN A 404 -5.34 31.77 -16.39
N LEU A 405 -4.59 31.63 -15.29
CA LEU A 405 -5.12 31.80 -13.93
C LEU A 405 -5.58 33.23 -13.64
N SER A 406 -5.01 34.23 -14.34
CA SER A 406 -5.36 35.64 -14.21
C SER A 406 -6.57 36.06 -15.06
N LEU A 407 -7.14 35.17 -15.88
CA LEU A 407 -8.30 35.49 -16.71
C LEU A 407 -9.58 35.64 -15.87
N PRO A 408 -10.40 36.70 -16.10
CA PRO A 408 -11.53 37.05 -15.24
C PRO A 408 -12.72 36.07 -15.31
N ASN A 409 -12.80 35.22 -16.33
CA ASN A 409 -13.95 34.33 -16.59
C ASN A 409 -13.62 32.84 -16.41
N LEU A 410 -12.60 32.51 -15.61
CA LEU A 410 -12.24 31.11 -15.39
C LEU A 410 -13.18 30.45 -14.38
N THR A 411 -13.77 29.32 -14.77
CA THR A 411 -14.59 28.52 -13.86
C THR A 411 -13.76 28.03 -12.66
N PRO A 412 -14.37 27.88 -11.46
CA PRO A 412 -13.65 27.40 -10.28
C PRO A 412 -12.98 26.04 -10.51
N GLY A 413 -13.65 25.13 -11.23
CA GLY A 413 -13.13 23.80 -11.59
C GLY A 413 -11.83 23.87 -12.38
N LYS A 414 -11.80 24.64 -13.48
CA LYS A 414 -10.57 24.88 -14.26
C LYS A 414 -9.49 25.55 -13.43
N LYS A 415 -9.84 26.52 -12.58
CA LYS A 415 -8.88 27.20 -11.70
C LYS A 415 -8.16 26.21 -10.77
N TYR A 416 -8.89 25.30 -10.13
CA TYR A 416 -8.29 24.28 -9.26
C TYR A 416 -7.32 23.38 -10.02
N ARG A 417 -7.69 22.97 -11.24
CA ARG A 417 -6.91 22.06 -12.09
C ARG A 417 -5.66 22.72 -12.65
N LEU A 418 -5.74 23.98 -13.06
CA LEU A 418 -4.57 24.76 -13.45
C LEU A 418 -3.57 24.89 -12.28
N LEU A 419 -4.05 25.12 -11.06
CA LEU A 419 -3.16 25.17 -9.88
C LEU A 419 -2.50 23.82 -9.58
N ASP A 420 -3.16 22.69 -9.84
CA ASP A 420 -2.51 21.38 -9.75
C ASP A 420 -1.41 21.20 -10.81
N LEU A 421 -1.63 21.64 -12.06
CA LEU A 421 -0.61 21.62 -13.11
C LEU A 421 0.58 22.53 -12.77
N VAL A 422 0.30 23.74 -12.28
CA VAL A 422 1.33 24.68 -11.79
C VAL A 422 2.14 24.05 -10.65
N ALA A 423 1.50 23.36 -9.71
CA ALA A 423 2.19 22.68 -8.62
C ALA A 423 3.13 21.57 -9.12
N VAL A 424 2.78 20.87 -10.20
CA VAL A 424 3.65 19.87 -10.83
C VAL A 424 4.83 20.55 -11.54
N MET A 425 4.56 21.54 -12.38
CA MET A 425 5.60 22.27 -13.13
C MET A 425 6.61 22.97 -12.23
N ALA A 426 6.17 23.48 -11.07
CA ALA A 426 7.03 24.13 -10.08
C ALA A 426 8.24 23.29 -9.64
N THR A 427 8.13 21.96 -9.69
CA THR A 427 9.21 21.03 -9.32
C THR A 427 10.37 20.98 -10.33
N ALA A 428 10.15 21.44 -11.57
CA ALA A 428 11.11 21.40 -12.67
C ALA A 428 11.44 22.79 -13.25
N LEU A 429 10.94 23.87 -12.64
CA LEU A 429 11.27 25.24 -13.08
C LEU A 429 12.74 25.59 -12.77
N PRO A 430 13.40 26.37 -13.65
CA PRO A 430 14.70 26.97 -13.36
C PRO A 430 14.57 28.11 -12.34
N LEU A 431 15.70 28.66 -11.87
CA LEU A 431 15.72 29.63 -10.77
C LEU A 431 14.95 30.93 -11.07
N SER A 432 15.10 31.49 -12.27
CA SER A 432 14.51 32.80 -12.62
C SER A 432 12.98 32.83 -12.57
N PRO A 433 12.23 31.88 -13.19
CA PRO A 433 10.76 31.89 -13.17
C PRO A 433 10.12 31.53 -11.81
N LEU A 434 10.89 31.05 -10.84
CA LEU A 434 10.35 30.72 -9.52
C LEU A 434 9.87 31.96 -8.76
N GLN A 435 10.48 33.12 -9.00
CA GLN A 435 10.01 34.38 -8.43
C GLN A 435 8.65 34.79 -9.01
N ASP A 436 8.50 34.75 -10.34
CA ASP A 436 7.24 35.06 -11.02
C ASP A 436 6.10 34.14 -10.56
N LEU A 437 6.42 32.86 -10.32
CA LEU A 437 5.50 31.89 -9.73
C LEU A 437 5.07 32.31 -8.33
N LEU A 438 6.02 32.68 -7.46
CA LEU A 438 5.73 33.12 -6.10
C LEU A 438 4.87 34.39 -6.10
N ASP A 439 5.20 35.37 -6.93
CA ASP A 439 4.48 36.64 -7.05
C ASP A 439 3.06 36.43 -7.56
N SER A 440 2.85 35.47 -8.48
CA SER A 440 1.51 35.11 -8.98
C SER A 440 0.66 34.35 -7.97
N VAL A 441 1.28 33.50 -7.14
CA VAL A 441 0.57 32.64 -6.18
C VAL A 441 0.32 33.35 -4.84
N SER A 442 1.18 34.28 -4.44
CA SER A 442 1.10 34.97 -3.15
C SER A 442 -0.25 35.64 -2.90
N PRO A 443 -0.84 36.42 -3.84
CA PRO A 443 -2.16 37.03 -3.64
C PRO A 443 -3.30 36.02 -3.48
N LEU A 444 -3.14 34.81 -4.02
CA LEU A 444 -4.15 33.76 -3.98
C LEU A 444 -4.15 32.99 -2.64
N LEU A 445 -3.15 33.20 -1.77
CA LEU A 445 -3.14 32.66 -0.42
C LEU A 445 -4.19 33.30 0.49
N ASP A 446 -4.62 34.52 0.18
CA ASP A 446 -5.68 35.23 0.90
C ASP A 446 -7.04 35.13 0.19
N SER A 447 -7.17 34.20 -0.77
CA SER A 447 -8.44 33.97 -1.46
C SER A 447 -9.53 33.50 -0.50
N VAL A 448 -10.74 34.06 -0.68
CA VAL A 448 -11.97 33.63 0.02
C VAL A 448 -12.30 32.17 -0.31
N ASP A 449 -11.91 31.69 -1.49
CA ASP A 449 -12.09 30.31 -1.88
C ASP A 449 -11.02 29.41 -1.22
N GLY A 450 -11.44 28.71 -0.17
CA GLY A 450 -10.57 27.79 0.57
C GLY A 450 -9.98 26.66 -0.27
N ARG A 451 -10.58 26.30 -1.43
CA ARG A 451 -9.99 25.32 -2.35
C ARG A 451 -8.84 25.93 -3.14
N VAL A 452 -8.99 27.16 -3.65
CA VAL A 452 -7.89 27.90 -4.30
C VAL A 452 -6.74 28.04 -3.33
N GLN A 453 -7.01 28.54 -2.12
CA GLN A 453 -6.01 28.71 -1.08
C GLN A 453 -5.24 27.40 -0.79
N LYS A 454 -5.96 26.28 -0.62
CA LYS A 454 -5.35 24.96 -0.39
C LYS A 454 -4.43 24.54 -1.53
N LYS A 455 -4.81 24.82 -2.78
CA LYS A 455 -4.01 24.50 -3.97
C LYS A 455 -2.77 25.39 -4.05
N CYS A 456 -2.88 26.68 -3.74
CA CYS A 456 -1.73 27.59 -3.66
C CYS A 456 -0.71 27.14 -2.60
N TYR A 457 -1.16 26.73 -1.41
CA TYR A 457 -0.25 26.12 -0.42
C TYR A 457 0.40 24.83 -0.93
N ARG A 458 -0.27 24.03 -1.77
CA ARG A 458 0.36 22.86 -2.40
C ARG A 458 1.42 23.23 -3.43
N VAL A 459 1.23 24.33 -4.17
CA VAL A 459 2.28 24.85 -5.06
C VAL A 459 3.52 25.21 -4.25
N LEU A 460 3.35 25.96 -3.16
CA LEU A 460 4.46 26.30 -2.25
C LEU A 460 5.09 25.06 -1.61
N GLU A 461 4.27 24.11 -1.14
CA GLU A 461 4.72 22.82 -0.58
C GLU A 461 5.63 22.10 -1.59
N ARG A 462 5.26 22.08 -2.88
CA ARG A 462 6.05 21.43 -3.94
C ARG A 462 7.37 22.11 -4.21
N VAL A 463 7.42 23.45 -4.20
CA VAL A 463 8.68 24.20 -4.31
C VAL A 463 9.57 23.90 -3.11
N LEU A 464 9.01 23.94 -1.89
CA LEU A 464 9.74 23.78 -0.64
C LEU A 464 10.26 22.35 -0.39
N THR A 465 9.57 21.34 -0.94
CA THR A 465 9.93 19.92 -0.78
C THR A 465 10.73 19.35 -1.95
N SER A 466 10.91 20.11 -3.04
CA SER A 466 11.64 19.63 -4.21
C SER A 466 13.12 19.42 -3.90
N GLU A 467 13.68 18.33 -4.43
CA GLU A 467 15.11 18.02 -4.28
C GLU A 467 16.00 18.76 -5.29
N GLY A 468 15.41 19.42 -6.30
CA GLY A 468 16.10 20.15 -7.35
C GLY A 468 16.96 21.30 -6.82
N GLN A 469 18.15 21.48 -7.43
CA GLN A 469 19.06 22.57 -7.06
C GLN A 469 18.45 23.97 -7.23
N PRO A 470 17.72 24.30 -8.34
CA PRO A 470 17.09 25.61 -8.49
C PRO A 470 16.13 25.95 -7.35
N GLN A 471 15.28 24.98 -6.95
CA GLN A 471 14.32 25.16 -5.86
C GLN A 471 15.02 25.35 -4.52
N LYS A 472 16.05 24.55 -4.22
CA LYS A 472 16.85 24.71 -2.99
C LYS A 472 17.53 26.07 -2.92
N THR A 473 18.11 26.54 -4.03
CA THR A 473 18.71 27.87 -4.12
C THR A 473 17.66 28.96 -3.93
N PHE A 474 16.51 28.86 -4.60
CA PHE A 474 15.40 29.81 -4.47
C PHE A 474 14.91 29.95 -3.02
N VAL A 475 14.73 28.83 -2.32
CA VAL A 475 14.28 28.83 -0.92
C VAL A 475 15.31 29.47 0.01
N ARG A 476 16.61 29.30 -0.26
CA ARG A 476 17.67 29.96 0.51
C ARG A 476 17.72 31.46 0.27
N GLU A 477 17.60 31.90 -0.99
CA GLU A 477 17.65 33.31 -1.38
C GLU A 477 16.41 34.09 -0.92
N ASN A 478 15.23 33.45 -0.94
CA ASN A 478 13.95 34.09 -0.61
C ASN A 478 13.38 33.68 0.76
N LEU A 479 14.22 33.14 1.66
CA LEU A 479 13.79 32.61 2.96
C LEU A 479 12.96 33.63 3.77
N LEU A 480 13.44 34.88 3.87
CA LEU A 480 12.77 35.93 4.62
C LEU A 480 11.40 36.32 4.01
N GLN A 481 11.30 36.37 2.69
CA GLN A 481 10.03 36.64 1.98
C GLN A 481 9.04 35.50 2.21
N LEU A 482 9.48 34.24 2.15
CA LEU A 482 8.64 33.08 2.40
C LEU A 482 8.15 33.02 3.85
N MET A 483 9.01 33.37 4.81
CA MET A 483 8.65 33.46 6.22
C MET A 483 7.61 34.56 6.46
N SER A 484 7.81 35.77 5.90
CA SER A 484 6.87 36.87 6.07
C SER A 484 5.51 36.57 5.43
N LEU A 485 5.49 35.99 4.23
CA LEU A 485 4.29 35.58 3.52
C LEU A 485 3.47 34.56 4.31
N LEU A 486 4.11 33.52 4.86
CA LEU A 486 3.42 32.52 5.66
C LEU A 486 2.95 33.10 6.99
N CYS A 487 3.71 33.98 7.65
CA CYS A 487 3.23 34.66 8.85
C CYS A 487 2.00 35.55 8.59
N GLY A 488 1.98 36.29 7.48
CA GLY A 488 0.88 37.18 7.12
C GLY A 488 -0.44 36.45 6.81
N SER A 489 -0.36 35.26 6.23
CA SER A 489 -1.53 34.46 5.79
C SER A 489 -2.10 33.54 6.89
N LEU A 490 -1.71 33.76 8.15
CA LEU A 490 -2.18 33.01 9.32
C LEU A 490 -3.69 33.22 9.56
N SER A 491 -4.12 34.48 9.59
CA SER A 491 -5.48 34.87 9.97
C SER A 491 -6.53 34.51 8.93
N THR A 492 -6.12 34.33 7.68
CA THR A 492 -6.96 34.05 6.51
C THR A 492 -7.02 32.55 6.16
N SER A 493 -6.31 31.69 6.88
CA SER A 493 -6.19 30.26 6.55
C SER A 493 -7.49 29.48 6.79
N SER A 494 -8.09 28.95 5.72
CA SER A 494 -9.24 28.07 5.81
C SER A 494 -8.89 26.69 6.38
N PRO A 495 -9.85 25.97 7.00
CA PRO A 495 -9.58 24.66 7.60
C PRO A 495 -8.95 23.62 6.65
N ALA A 496 -9.31 23.67 5.36
CA ALA A 496 -8.80 22.76 4.35
C ALA A 496 -7.35 23.06 3.93
N SER A 497 -6.87 24.28 4.16
CA SER A 497 -5.54 24.79 3.82
C SER A 497 -4.50 24.60 4.93
N LYS A 498 -4.94 24.39 6.17
CA LYS A 498 -4.04 24.23 7.33
C LYS A 498 -3.00 23.13 7.13
N LYS A 499 -3.40 21.95 6.62
CA LYS A 499 -2.46 20.84 6.41
C LYS A 499 -1.31 21.17 5.45
N PRO A 500 -1.55 21.57 4.17
CA PRO A 500 -0.45 21.91 3.27
C PRO A 500 0.37 23.11 3.78
N ARG A 501 -0.28 24.09 4.42
CA ARG A 501 0.41 25.19 5.09
C ARG A 501 1.39 24.73 6.18
N LEU A 502 0.96 23.84 7.08
CA LEU A 502 1.83 23.25 8.11
C LEU A 502 3.02 22.50 7.49
N ARG A 503 2.86 21.92 6.30
CA ARG A 503 3.98 21.31 5.57
C ARG A 503 4.95 22.33 5.01
N CYS A 504 4.47 23.46 4.50
CA CYS A 504 5.34 24.56 4.10
C CYS A 504 6.18 25.04 5.30
N LEU A 505 5.53 25.27 6.45
CA LEU A 505 6.19 25.67 7.68
C LEU A 505 7.22 24.64 8.16
N LEU A 506 6.88 23.35 8.09
CA LEU A 506 7.80 22.26 8.44
C LEU A 506 9.09 22.31 7.64
N CYS A 507 9.01 22.57 6.34
CA CYS A 507 10.19 22.65 5.48
C CYS A 507 11.02 23.91 5.77
N LEU A 508 10.37 25.05 6.05
CA LEU A 508 11.07 26.29 6.33
C LEU A 508 11.81 26.28 7.67
N VAL A 509 11.22 25.71 8.72
CA VAL A 509 11.80 25.66 10.07
C VAL A 509 13.21 25.04 10.10
N ASP A 510 13.51 24.15 9.16
CA ASP A 510 14.83 23.55 9.03
C ASP A 510 15.90 24.51 8.52
N HIS A 511 15.51 25.48 7.70
CA HIS A 511 16.37 26.46 7.04
C HIS A 511 16.57 27.73 7.87
N VAL A 512 15.81 27.90 8.95
CA VAL A 512 15.88 29.07 9.82
C VAL A 512 17.24 29.11 10.55
N GLY A 513 17.92 30.26 10.47
CA GLY A 513 19.22 30.53 11.08
C GLY A 513 19.15 31.17 12.47
N HIS A 514 20.27 31.77 12.89
CA HIS A 514 20.37 32.51 14.16
C HIS A 514 19.39 33.71 14.18
N ASP A 515 18.96 34.12 15.37
CA ASP A 515 18.10 35.31 15.62
C ASP A 515 16.68 35.28 15.04
N SER A 516 16.24 34.15 14.51
CA SER A 516 14.88 33.99 13.96
C SER A 516 13.86 33.46 14.98
N HIS A 517 14.12 33.61 16.27
CA HIS A 517 13.23 33.16 17.35
C HIS A 517 11.86 33.84 17.30
N HIS A 518 11.77 35.09 16.82
CA HIS A 518 10.50 35.79 16.61
C HIS A 518 9.56 35.00 15.70
N PHE A 519 10.07 34.46 14.59
CA PHE A 519 9.28 33.64 13.66
C PHE A 519 8.68 32.42 14.34
N LEU A 520 9.48 31.68 15.11
CA LEU A 520 8.99 30.52 15.88
C LEU A 520 7.89 30.92 16.87
N ASN A 521 8.08 32.05 17.56
CA ASN A 521 7.13 32.54 18.56
C ASN A 521 5.81 33.00 17.91
N THR A 522 5.86 33.64 16.74
CA THR A 522 4.66 34.04 15.98
C THR A 522 3.84 32.82 15.51
N LEU A 523 4.51 31.73 15.10
CA LEU A 523 3.83 30.52 14.62
C LEU A 523 3.25 29.65 15.74
N THR A 524 3.86 29.69 16.92
CA THR A 524 3.56 28.77 18.03
C THR A 524 2.06 28.69 18.35
N PRO A 525 1.30 29.80 18.49
CA PRO A 525 -0.15 29.73 18.74
C PRO A 525 -0.94 28.98 17.66
N GLU A 526 -0.60 29.17 16.37
CA GLU A 526 -1.24 28.46 15.25
C GLU A 526 -1.02 26.95 15.36
N VAL A 527 0.25 26.56 15.54
CA VAL A 527 0.66 25.16 15.58
C VAL A 527 0.01 24.45 16.77
N ILE A 528 -0.02 25.11 17.94
CA ILE A 528 -0.71 24.61 19.13
C ILE A 528 -2.18 24.35 18.81
N LEU A 529 -2.91 25.31 18.23
CA LEU A 529 -4.32 25.13 17.90
C LEU A 529 -4.54 23.98 16.90
N CYS A 530 -3.65 23.83 15.92
CA CYS A 530 -3.73 22.75 14.93
C CYS A 530 -3.56 21.35 15.53
N THR A 531 -2.99 21.21 16.73
CA THR A 531 -2.93 19.91 17.45
C THR A 531 -4.31 19.37 17.84
N LYS A 532 -5.34 20.23 17.85
CA LYS A 532 -6.74 19.88 18.15
C LYS A 532 -7.68 19.98 16.94
N GLU A 533 -7.14 20.05 15.73
CA GLU A 533 -7.94 20.10 14.49
C GLU A 533 -8.76 18.82 14.27
N THR A 534 -9.88 18.88 13.54
CA THR A 534 -10.73 17.69 13.28
C THR A 534 -10.02 16.65 12.42
N ASN A 535 -9.20 17.10 11.46
CA ASN A 535 -8.45 16.24 10.55
C ASN A 535 -7.24 15.61 11.24
N GLU A 536 -7.23 14.28 11.36
CA GLU A 536 -6.15 13.51 12.00
C GLU A 536 -4.78 13.74 11.34
N LYS A 537 -4.72 13.76 10.01
CA LYS A 537 -3.47 14.01 9.28
C LYS A 537 -2.97 15.43 9.53
N CYS A 538 -3.86 16.40 9.75
CA CYS A 538 -3.48 17.76 10.11
C CYS A 538 -2.87 17.80 11.53
N ARG A 539 -3.52 17.14 12.50
CA ARG A 539 -3.00 17.03 13.87
C ARG A 539 -1.61 16.38 13.91
N ALA A 540 -1.41 15.29 13.18
CA ALA A 540 -0.11 14.62 13.08
C ALA A 540 0.98 15.56 12.54
N MET A 541 0.68 16.33 11.48
CA MET A 541 1.61 17.35 10.96
C MET A 541 1.89 18.46 11.97
N ALA A 542 0.89 18.92 12.72
CA ALA A 542 1.06 19.94 13.76
C ALA A 542 2.00 19.46 14.88
N PHE A 543 1.85 18.20 15.33
CA PHE A 543 2.77 17.62 16.32
C PHE A 543 4.20 17.48 15.79
N GLN A 544 4.35 17.09 14.52
CA GLN A 544 5.67 17.01 13.89
C GLN A 544 6.32 18.40 13.81
N LEU A 545 5.58 19.41 13.36
CA LEU A 545 6.05 20.79 13.30
C LEU A 545 6.42 21.32 14.68
N LEU A 546 5.59 21.08 15.71
CA LEU A 546 5.86 21.48 17.09
C LEU A 546 7.21 20.94 17.60
N VAL A 547 7.50 19.66 17.34
CA VAL A 547 8.79 19.06 17.70
C VAL A 547 9.94 19.66 16.90
N ARG A 548 9.77 19.84 15.58
CA ARG A 548 10.81 20.43 14.73
C ARG A 548 11.12 21.89 15.10
N MET A 549 10.11 22.65 15.52
CA MET A 549 10.29 23.98 16.08
C MET A 549 11.10 23.95 17.39
N GLY A 550 10.91 22.93 18.24
CA GLY A 550 11.74 22.72 19.44
C GLY A 550 13.21 22.50 19.12
N HIS A 551 13.53 21.67 18.12
CA HIS A 551 14.91 21.51 17.64
C HIS A 551 15.44 22.78 16.97
N ALA A 552 14.62 23.51 16.22
CA ALA A 552 15.01 24.78 15.62
C ALA A 552 15.27 25.86 16.68
N ALA A 553 14.51 25.88 17.79
CA ALA A 553 14.73 26.80 18.89
C ALA A 553 16.16 26.68 19.45
N GLN A 554 16.68 25.47 19.61
CA GLN A 554 18.08 25.27 20.05
C GLN A 554 19.12 25.93 19.14
N ARG A 555 18.79 26.14 17.86
CA ARG A 555 19.65 26.86 16.89
C ARG A 555 19.37 28.37 16.85
N CYS A 556 18.10 28.77 17.00
CA CYS A 556 17.66 30.15 16.79
C CYS A 556 17.86 31.07 18.00
N TYR A 557 17.84 30.52 19.22
CA TYR A 557 17.92 31.31 20.45
C TYR A 557 19.36 31.67 20.83
N GLY A 558 20.37 30.97 20.30
CA GLY A 558 21.79 31.22 20.62
C GLY A 558 22.18 30.91 22.07
N LEU A 559 21.32 30.21 22.82
CA LEU A 559 21.54 29.83 24.22
C LEU A 559 21.95 28.35 24.30
N SER A 560 22.24 27.85 25.50
CA SER A 560 22.42 26.41 25.70
C SER A 560 21.17 25.63 25.24
N PRO A 561 21.31 24.35 24.85
CA PRO A 561 20.16 23.54 24.40
C PRO A 561 19.02 23.49 25.44
N GLU A 562 19.36 23.48 26.72
CA GLU A 562 18.42 23.47 27.85
C GLU A 562 17.70 24.82 28.01
N GLU A 563 18.44 25.93 27.98
CA GLU A 563 17.86 27.28 28.10
C GLU A 563 16.98 27.61 26.88
N SER A 564 17.43 27.28 25.67
CA SER A 564 16.68 27.48 24.43
C SER A 564 15.34 26.74 24.45
N LEU A 565 15.36 25.46 24.89
CA LEU A 565 14.13 24.70 25.07
C LEU A 565 13.25 25.27 26.17
N THR A 566 13.84 25.73 27.27
CA THR A 566 13.10 26.36 28.37
C THR A 566 12.34 27.59 27.89
N GLN A 567 13.00 28.42 27.08
CA GLN A 567 12.45 29.62 26.45
C GLN A 567 11.28 29.26 25.50
N TYR A 568 11.49 28.29 24.60
CA TYR A 568 10.46 27.81 23.68
C TYR A 568 9.25 27.17 24.39
N VAL A 569 9.49 26.31 25.38
CA VAL A 569 8.44 25.72 26.21
C VAL A 569 7.71 26.80 27.00
N GLY A 570 8.41 27.86 27.45
CA GLY A 570 7.82 29.03 28.07
C GLY A 570 6.79 29.74 27.17
N VAL A 571 7.07 29.85 25.86
CA VAL A 571 6.11 30.40 24.89
C VAL A 571 4.88 29.50 24.74
N VAL A 572 5.05 28.18 24.70
CA VAL A 572 3.92 27.23 24.68
C VAL A 572 3.12 27.30 25.99
N LEU A 573 3.81 27.46 27.12
CA LEU A 573 3.19 27.60 28.44
C LEU A 573 2.35 28.88 28.55
N ALA A 574 2.78 29.98 27.94
CA ALA A 574 2.00 31.23 27.89
C ALA A 574 0.61 31.04 27.24
N GLY A 575 0.44 30.05 26.35
CA GLY A 575 -0.86 29.65 25.79
C GLY A 575 -1.89 29.20 26.84
N MET A 576 -1.45 28.88 28.06
CA MET A 576 -2.32 28.58 29.20
C MET A 576 -3.06 29.81 29.77
N ALA A 577 -2.69 31.02 29.39
CA ALA A 577 -3.42 32.24 29.74
C ALA A 577 -4.58 32.55 28.77
N GLY A 578 -4.77 31.74 27.71
CA GLY A 578 -5.76 32.00 26.68
C GLY A 578 -7.15 31.37 26.89
N SER A 579 -7.87 31.15 25.79
CA SER A 579 -9.20 30.51 25.81
C SER A 579 -9.12 29.06 26.29
N SER A 580 -10.21 28.48 26.81
CA SER A 580 -10.23 27.08 27.26
C SER A 580 -9.75 26.09 26.18
N HIS A 581 -10.05 26.39 24.92
CA HIS A 581 -9.59 25.61 23.79
C HIS A 581 -8.07 25.69 23.62
N LEU A 582 -7.50 26.91 23.63
CA LEU A 582 -6.06 27.14 23.56
C LEU A 582 -5.32 26.55 24.76
N VAL A 583 -5.85 26.69 25.97
CA VAL A 583 -5.31 26.08 27.19
C VAL A 583 -5.18 24.57 27.01
N SER A 584 -6.26 23.90 26.64
CA SER A 584 -6.24 22.45 26.45
C SER A 584 -5.32 21.99 25.30
N ALA A 585 -5.20 22.77 24.23
CA ALA A 585 -4.27 22.50 23.12
C ALA A 585 -2.80 22.69 23.56
N SER A 586 -2.53 23.72 24.36
CA SER A 586 -1.20 24.01 24.91
C SER A 586 -0.76 22.87 25.83
N ILE A 587 -1.64 22.34 26.68
CA ILE A 587 -1.34 21.17 27.54
C ILE A 587 -1.00 19.93 26.71
N ILE A 588 -1.76 19.66 25.64
CA ILE A 588 -1.49 18.53 24.74
C ILE A 588 -0.14 18.71 24.03
N SER A 589 0.17 19.93 23.60
CA SER A 589 1.45 20.30 22.98
C SER A 589 2.62 20.13 23.95
N LEU A 590 2.50 20.63 25.18
CA LEU A 590 3.47 20.43 26.26
C LEU A 590 3.69 18.95 26.58
N SER A 591 2.63 18.14 26.53
CA SER A 591 2.74 16.70 26.74
C SER A 591 3.64 16.03 25.69
N LYS A 592 3.50 16.44 24.42
CA LYS A 592 4.33 15.92 23.32
C LYS A 592 5.78 16.43 23.42
N LEU A 593 5.98 17.71 23.74
CA LEU A 593 7.32 18.27 23.93
C LEU A 593 8.04 17.62 25.11
N LEU A 594 7.37 17.41 26.24
CA LEU A 594 7.95 16.71 27.39
C LEU A 594 8.33 15.26 27.05
N PHE A 595 7.50 14.58 26.25
CA PHE A 595 7.82 13.22 25.80
C PHE A 595 9.08 13.17 24.94
N GLU A 596 9.25 14.14 24.04
CA GLU A 596 10.35 14.18 23.09
C GLU A 596 11.67 14.66 23.71
N PHE A 597 11.61 15.74 24.50
CA PHE A 597 12.78 16.44 25.03
C PHE A 597 13.09 16.08 26.50
N LYS A 598 12.59 14.96 27.00
CA LYS A 598 12.71 14.55 28.41
C LYS A 598 14.15 14.58 28.97
N ASP A 599 15.14 14.32 28.11
CA ASP A 599 16.55 14.21 28.49
C ASP A 599 17.27 15.58 28.50
N VAL A 600 16.61 16.64 28.01
CA VAL A 600 17.18 18.00 27.86
C VAL A 600 16.41 19.04 28.67
N VAL A 601 15.18 18.75 29.11
CA VAL A 601 14.35 19.67 29.88
C VAL A 601 14.83 19.75 31.33
N SER A 602 15.01 20.98 31.84
CA SER A 602 15.45 21.24 33.21
C SER A 602 14.47 20.74 34.28
N THR A 603 14.99 20.26 35.41
CA THR A 603 14.17 19.84 36.56
C THR A 603 13.28 20.99 37.08
N HIS A 604 13.76 22.24 36.99
CA HIS A 604 12.98 23.43 37.34
C HIS A 604 11.75 23.60 36.42
N LEU A 605 11.93 23.48 35.10
CA LEU A 605 10.82 23.57 34.15
C LEU A 605 9.82 22.43 34.37
N VAL A 606 10.30 21.20 34.61
CA VAL A 606 9.43 20.07 34.98
C VAL A 606 8.58 20.38 36.21
N SER A 607 9.18 20.93 37.27
CA SER A 607 8.49 21.32 38.50
C SER A 607 7.41 22.39 38.24
N GLN A 608 7.75 23.42 37.45
CA GLN A 608 6.80 24.45 37.05
C GLN A 608 5.62 23.89 36.25
N LEU A 609 5.89 22.99 35.29
CA LEU A 609 4.86 22.32 34.50
C LEU A 609 3.96 21.46 35.38
N LEU A 610 4.53 20.63 36.26
CA LEU A 610 3.77 19.77 37.17
C LEU A 610 2.82 20.59 38.06
N THR A 611 3.34 21.65 38.68
CA THR A 611 2.56 22.56 39.54
C THR A 611 1.45 23.28 38.77
N SER A 612 1.73 23.68 37.53
CA SER A 612 0.72 24.30 36.66
C SER A 612 -0.40 23.31 36.31
N MET A 613 -0.06 22.06 36.02
CA MET A 613 -1.02 21.03 35.62
C MET A 613 -1.86 20.52 36.79
N THR A 614 -1.29 20.42 38.00
CA THR A 614 -2.04 20.10 39.23
C THR A 614 -3.07 21.18 39.52
N ALA A 615 -2.71 22.46 39.41
CA ALA A 615 -3.64 23.57 39.57
C ALA A 615 -4.80 23.51 38.56
N LEU A 616 -4.50 23.19 37.29
CA LEU A 616 -5.52 23.08 36.24
C LEU A 616 -6.51 21.91 36.41
N LEU A 617 -6.17 20.88 37.20
CA LEU A 617 -7.14 19.83 37.55
C LEU A 617 -8.35 20.37 38.31
N SER A 618 -8.22 21.52 38.99
CA SER A 618 -9.33 22.16 39.70
C SER A 618 -10.24 23.01 38.78
N SER A 619 -9.96 23.07 37.47
CA SER A 619 -10.74 23.85 36.51
C SER A 619 -12.16 23.30 36.34
N LYS A 620 -13.14 24.21 36.16
CA LYS A 620 -14.53 23.85 35.82
C LYS A 620 -14.68 23.38 34.36
N ARG A 621 -13.69 23.63 33.50
CA ARG A 621 -13.77 23.36 32.05
C ARG A 621 -13.29 21.94 31.76
N ARG A 622 -14.22 21.07 31.32
CA ARG A 622 -13.97 19.64 31.10
C ARG A 622 -12.82 19.36 30.12
N GLU A 623 -12.69 20.15 29.05
CA GLU A 623 -11.62 19.92 28.06
C GLU A 623 -10.21 20.17 28.64
N VAL A 624 -10.08 21.14 29.55
CA VAL A 624 -8.81 21.48 30.22
C VAL A 624 -8.43 20.37 31.19
N VAL A 625 -9.37 19.92 32.03
CA VAL A 625 -9.18 18.80 32.95
C VAL A 625 -8.80 17.53 32.19
N LYS A 626 -9.48 17.25 31.07
CA LYS A 626 -9.17 16.10 30.20
C LYS A 626 -7.72 16.14 29.68
N ALA A 627 -7.25 17.31 29.25
CA ALA A 627 -5.90 17.50 28.76
C ALA A 627 -4.86 17.39 29.89
N ALA A 628 -5.12 17.98 31.06
CA ALA A 628 -4.26 17.87 32.24
C ALA A 628 -4.07 16.41 32.69
N PHE A 629 -5.15 15.61 32.71
CA PHE A 629 -5.04 14.16 32.93
C PHE A 629 -4.18 13.45 31.88
N GLY A 630 -4.26 13.89 30.62
CA GLY A 630 -3.42 13.39 29.52
C GLY A 630 -1.93 13.71 29.74
N PHE A 631 -1.63 14.95 30.14
CA PHE A 631 -0.28 15.37 30.49
C PHE A 631 0.28 14.53 31.64
N ILE A 632 -0.43 14.45 32.77
CA ILE A 632 -0.01 13.67 33.95
C ILE A 632 0.23 12.20 33.60
N LYS A 633 -0.60 11.60 32.74
CA LYS A 633 -0.41 10.24 32.23
C LYS A 633 0.95 10.08 31.54
N ILE A 634 1.34 11.06 30.72
CA ILE A 634 2.61 11.08 29.98
C ILE A 634 3.77 11.34 30.94
N THR A 635 3.63 12.29 31.86
CA THR A 635 4.66 12.59 32.86
C THR A 635 5.00 11.37 33.73
N ILE A 636 3.98 10.63 34.18
CA ILE A 636 4.18 9.35 34.91
C ILE A 636 4.89 8.31 34.04
N ARG A 637 4.68 8.31 32.72
CA ARG A 637 5.36 7.36 31.83
C ARG A 637 6.83 7.74 31.57
N VAL A 638 7.10 9.03 31.42
CA VAL A 638 8.35 9.53 30.82
C VAL A 638 9.41 9.92 31.84
N LEU A 639 9.03 10.62 32.91
CA LEU A 639 10.00 11.17 33.86
C LEU A 639 10.60 10.09 34.78
N PRO A 640 11.78 10.26 35.37
CA PRO A 640 12.28 9.39 36.42
C PRO A 640 11.50 9.57 37.73
N VAL A 641 11.71 8.65 38.68
CA VAL A 641 11.09 8.71 40.03
C VAL A 641 11.57 9.94 40.80
N ALA A 642 12.83 10.31 40.65
CA ALA A 642 13.45 11.44 41.34
C ALA A 642 12.73 12.78 41.08
N ASP A 643 12.37 13.06 39.81
CA ASP A 643 11.75 14.34 39.43
C ASP A 643 10.26 14.42 39.81
N LEU A 644 9.58 13.29 39.90
CA LEU A 644 8.15 13.23 40.24
C LEU A 644 7.90 13.15 41.74
N SER A 645 8.83 12.58 42.51
CA SER A 645 8.67 12.37 43.97
C SER A 645 8.31 13.65 44.73
N PRO A 646 8.92 14.83 44.45
CA PRO A 646 8.59 16.08 45.13
C PRO A 646 7.14 16.55 44.93
N HIS A 647 6.51 16.16 43.81
CA HIS A 647 5.16 16.60 43.44
C HIS A 647 4.09 15.53 43.66
N LEU A 648 4.48 14.35 44.17
CA LEU A 648 3.59 13.19 44.28
C LEU A 648 2.34 13.48 45.14
N GLU A 649 2.52 14.19 46.26
CA GLU A 649 1.41 14.53 47.16
C GLU A 649 0.38 15.44 46.50
N GLU A 650 0.86 16.49 45.82
CA GLU A 650 0.01 17.45 45.14
C GLU A 650 -0.74 16.81 43.96
N LEU A 651 -0.04 15.95 43.19
CA LEU A 651 -0.63 15.18 42.10
C LEU A 651 -1.75 14.26 42.60
N ILE A 652 -1.51 13.51 43.68
CA ILE A 652 -2.53 12.62 44.27
C ILE A 652 -3.73 13.43 44.74
N ARG A 653 -3.50 14.55 45.44
CA ARG A 653 -4.57 15.43 45.94
C ARG A 653 -5.45 15.94 44.78
N GLY A 654 -4.83 16.44 43.71
CA GLY A 654 -5.55 16.95 42.52
C GLY A 654 -6.34 15.86 41.79
N VAL A 655 -5.76 14.66 41.64
CA VAL A 655 -6.42 13.52 40.98
C VAL A 655 -7.60 12.99 41.80
N LEU A 656 -7.46 12.95 43.12
CA LEU A 656 -8.49 12.40 44.03
C LEU A 656 -9.78 13.21 44.03
N CYS A 657 -9.71 14.53 43.82
CA CYS A 657 -10.89 15.40 43.70
C CYS A 657 -11.92 14.87 42.69
N TRP A 658 -11.46 14.22 41.62
CA TRP A 658 -12.32 13.68 40.55
C TRP A 658 -12.72 12.22 40.74
N SER A 659 -12.13 11.53 41.73
CA SER A 659 -12.41 10.13 42.03
C SER A 659 -13.55 9.93 43.02
N ALA A 660 -13.88 10.98 43.80
CA ALA A 660 -14.79 10.92 44.93
C ALA A 660 -16.27 11.09 44.56
N ASP A 661 -16.59 11.80 43.47
CA ASP A 661 -17.96 11.95 42.99
C ASP A 661 -18.33 10.77 42.05
N PRO A 662 -19.33 9.93 42.39
CA PRO A 662 -19.76 8.83 41.54
C PRO A 662 -20.31 9.27 40.18
N LYS A 663 -20.74 10.54 40.03
CA LYS A 663 -21.22 11.13 38.76
C LYS A 663 -20.12 11.83 37.94
N SER A 664 -18.88 11.86 38.44
CA SER A 664 -17.74 12.48 37.74
C SER A 664 -17.40 11.74 36.44
N HIS A 665 -17.40 12.47 35.32
CA HIS A 665 -16.94 11.98 34.02
C HIS A 665 -15.45 11.56 34.00
N PHE A 666 -14.66 12.00 34.98
CA PHE A 666 -13.22 11.73 35.05
C PHE A 666 -12.84 10.63 36.05
N ARG A 667 -13.81 10.03 36.75
CA ARG A 667 -13.57 9.01 37.78
C ARG A 667 -12.70 7.85 37.30
N LEU A 668 -12.97 7.32 36.11
CA LEU A 668 -12.18 6.23 35.53
C LEU A 668 -10.76 6.67 35.22
N LYS A 669 -10.57 7.88 34.67
CA LYS A 669 -9.24 8.42 34.39
C LYS A 669 -8.44 8.66 35.65
N ALA A 670 -9.06 9.22 36.69
CA ALA A 670 -8.44 9.41 37.99
C ALA A 670 -7.97 8.08 38.59
N ARG A 671 -8.82 7.05 38.52
CA ARG A 671 -8.44 5.69 38.94
C ARG A 671 -7.25 5.14 38.14
N VAL A 672 -7.25 5.27 36.81
CA VAL A 672 -6.15 4.80 35.95
C VAL A 672 -4.83 5.52 36.28
N ILE A 673 -4.86 6.81 36.58
CA ILE A 673 -3.68 7.56 37.01
C ILE A 673 -3.15 7.03 38.36
N LEU A 674 -4.02 6.83 39.35
CA LEU A 674 -3.63 6.25 40.65
C LEU A 674 -3.06 4.84 40.50
N GLU A 675 -3.62 4.01 39.62
CA GLU A 675 -3.07 2.69 39.29
C GLU A 675 -1.66 2.78 38.70
N ARG A 676 -1.41 3.74 37.80
CA ARG A 676 -0.08 3.98 37.22
C ARG A 676 0.92 4.51 38.24
N LEU A 677 0.50 5.40 39.14
CA LEU A 677 1.32 5.87 40.26
C LEU A 677 1.73 4.69 41.16
N CYS A 678 0.78 3.82 41.54
CA CYS A 678 1.08 2.64 42.35
C CYS A 678 2.06 1.67 41.64
N ARG A 679 1.97 1.55 40.32
CA ARG A 679 2.92 0.73 39.54
C ARG A 679 4.33 1.33 39.53
N LYS A 680 4.45 2.66 39.49
CA LYS A 680 5.74 3.36 39.37
C LYS A 680 6.46 3.57 40.70
N PHE A 681 5.73 3.95 41.75
CA PHE A 681 6.27 4.29 43.06
C PHE A 681 6.11 3.17 44.10
N GLY A 682 5.38 2.11 43.75
CA GLY A 682 4.94 1.10 44.71
C GLY A 682 3.69 1.53 45.47
N PHE A 683 2.95 0.54 45.97
CA PHE A 683 1.69 0.80 46.68
C PHE A 683 1.92 1.54 48.01
N GLU A 684 2.96 1.18 48.76
CA GLU A 684 3.20 1.70 50.10
C GLU A 684 3.50 3.19 50.10
N MET A 685 4.38 3.64 49.19
CA MET A 685 4.69 5.06 49.04
C MET A 685 3.46 5.88 48.60
N VAL A 686 2.66 5.37 47.65
CA VAL A 686 1.45 6.09 47.23
C VAL A 686 0.41 6.12 48.35
N SER A 687 0.29 5.05 49.13
CA SER A 687 -0.64 4.97 50.26
C SER A 687 -0.25 5.90 51.40
N SER A 688 1.04 6.07 51.71
CA SER A 688 1.50 6.96 52.81
C SER A 688 1.19 8.44 52.54
N VAL A 689 1.24 8.85 51.28
CA VAL A 689 1.01 10.24 50.86
C VAL A 689 -0.48 10.51 50.54
N THR A 690 -1.32 9.47 50.48
CA THR A 690 -2.73 9.60 50.11
C THR A 690 -3.62 9.97 51.31
N PRO A 691 -4.43 11.05 51.21
CA PRO A 691 -5.41 11.40 52.25
C PRO A 691 -6.41 10.28 52.55
N ALA A 692 -6.97 10.25 53.77
CA ALA A 692 -7.93 9.24 54.23
C ALA A 692 -9.10 8.98 53.26
N ARG A 693 -9.57 10.02 52.56
CA ARG A 693 -10.64 9.95 51.55
C ARG A 693 -10.31 9.03 50.36
N GLY A 694 -9.02 8.90 49.99
CA GLY A 694 -8.55 8.09 48.85
C GLY A 694 -8.17 6.65 49.20
N GLN A 695 -8.01 6.32 50.49
CA GLN A 695 -7.49 5.02 50.94
C GLN A 695 -8.37 3.83 50.52
N ARG A 696 -9.71 3.99 50.52
CA ARG A 696 -10.63 2.93 50.06
C ARG A 696 -10.46 2.61 48.57
N LEU A 697 -10.20 3.63 47.74
CA LEU A 697 -9.98 3.46 46.31
C LEU A 697 -8.63 2.77 46.05
N LEU A 698 -7.59 3.13 46.80
CA LEU A 698 -6.28 2.46 46.72
C LEU A 698 -6.35 0.99 47.14
N ALA A 699 -7.06 0.66 48.23
CA ALA A 699 -7.26 -0.73 48.64
C ALA A 699 -7.96 -1.56 47.54
N HIS A 700 -8.95 -0.97 46.87
CA HIS A 700 -9.60 -1.59 45.71
C HIS A 700 -8.63 -1.77 44.54
N ILE A 701 -7.79 -0.78 44.25
CA ILE A 701 -6.74 -0.84 43.22
C ILE A 701 -5.75 -1.98 43.52
N LYS A 702 -5.25 -2.09 44.75
CA LYS A 702 -4.34 -3.17 45.19
C LYS A 702 -4.96 -4.55 45.00
N LYS A 703 -6.19 -4.75 45.48
CA LYS A 703 -6.92 -6.02 45.31
C LYS A 703 -7.16 -6.37 43.84
N THR A 704 -7.40 -5.36 42.99
CA THR A 704 -7.60 -5.56 41.55
C THR A 704 -6.28 -5.89 40.84
N SER A 705 -5.17 -5.22 41.19
CA SER A 705 -3.86 -5.47 40.58
C SER A 705 -3.28 -6.83 40.97
N GLU A 706 -3.48 -7.27 42.22
CA GLU A 706 -3.12 -8.62 42.69
C GLU A 706 -3.91 -9.72 41.97
N ARG A 707 -5.21 -9.50 41.71
CA ARG A 707 -6.03 -10.42 40.90
C ARG A 707 -5.56 -10.53 39.46
N VAL A 708 -5.15 -9.41 38.84
CA VAL A 708 -4.61 -9.42 37.48
C VAL A 708 -3.25 -10.11 37.43
N LYS A 709 -2.36 -9.87 38.42
CA LYS A 709 -1.09 -10.61 38.54
C LYS A 709 -1.31 -12.12 38.64
N ARG A 710 -2.28 -12.57 39.46
CA ARG A 710 -2.67 -13.98 39.57
C ARG A 710 -3.25 -14.59 38.29
N LYS A 711 -3.86 -13.76 37.43
CA LYS A 711 -4.45 -14.19 36.14
C LYS A 711 -3.42 -14.23 35.00
N LYS A 712 -2.39 -13.39 35.07
CA LYS A 712 -1.26 -13.36 34.11
C LYS A 712 -0.23 -14.49 34.35
N THR A 713 -0.24 -15.09 35.53
CA THR A 713 0.58 -16.27 35.89
C THR A 713 -0.10 -17.61 35.56
N ALA A 714 -1.26 -17.60 34.88
CA ALA A 714 -1.88 -18.79 34.28
C ALA A 714 -1.48 -18.87 32.80
N PRO A 715 -1.19 -20.06 32.24
CA PRO A 715 -0.68 -20.19 30.89
C PRO A 715 -1.82 -20.06 29.88
N ASP A 716 -1.94 -18.90 29.26
CA ASP A 716 -2.67 -18.74 28.00
C ASP A 716 -1.86 -17.78 27.12
N GLU A 717 -1.27 -18.33 26.06
CA GLU A 717 -0.41 -17.63 25.12
C GLU A 717 -1.26 -16.79 24.15
N SER A 718 -1.43 -15.52 24.47
CA SER A 718 -1.50 -14.40 23.50
C SER A 718 -1.86 -13.11 24.23
N SER A 719 -0.94 -12.13 24.25
CA SER A 719 -1.25 -10.67 24.26
C SER A 719 -0.05 -9.83 24.73
N GLU A 720 0.71 -9.33 23.76
CA GLU A 720 1.25 -7.96 23.86
C GLU A 720 0.53 -7.16 22.77
N ASP A 721 -0.64 -6.60 23.11
CA ASP A 721 -1.25 -5.37 22.52
C ASP A 721 -2.72 -5.12 22.95
N GLU A 722 -3.12 -5.47 24.19
CA GLU A 722 -4.46 -5.18 24.73
C GLU A 722 -4.46 -4.24 25.95
N GLU A 723 -3.77 -3.10 25.91
CA GLU A 723 -3.84 -2.10 27.01
C GLU A 723 -4.64 -0.82 26.70
N GLU A 724 -5.37 -0.73 25.58
CA GLU A 724 -6.24 0.44 25.28
C GLU A 724 -7.75 0.27 25.45
N GLU A 725 -8.29 -0.94 25.69
CA GLU A 725 -9.74 -1.15 25.69
C GLU A 725 -10.46 -1.18 27.06
N ARG A 726 -9.82 -0.78 28.16
CA ARG A 726 -10.51 -0.78 29.50
C ARG A 726 -11.38 0.45 29.80
N GLY A 727 -11.73 1.22 28.77
CA GLY A 727 -12.52 2.45 28.87
C GLY A 727 -14.02 2.32 28.57
N LYS A 728 -14.48 1.26 27.90
CA LYS A 728 -15.89 1.08 27.54
C LYS A 728 -16.47 -0.12 28.28
N ARG A 729 -17.42 0.11 29.19
CA ARG A 729 -18.45 -0.91 29.43
C ARG A 729 -19.24 -0.97 28.13
N GLY A 730 -19.00 -1.99 27.31
CA GLY A 730 -19.55 -2.12 25.97
C GLY A 730 -21.07 -2.17 25.99
N SER A 731 -21.69 -1.06 25.64
CA SER A 731 -23.03 -0.99 25.09
C SER A 731 -22.83 -0.87 23.58
N TRP A 732 -23.39 -1.80 22.83
CA TRP A 732 -23.27 -1.88 21.37
C TRP A 732 -24.49 -1.19 20.76
N ILE A 733 -24.27 -0.24 19.86
CA ILE A 733 -25.33 0.42 19.09
C ILE A 733 -25.42 -0.32 17.75
N ARG A 734 -26.61 -0.83 17.43
CA ARG A 734 -26.86 -1.52 16.15
C ARG A 734 -27.01 -0.45 15.05
N GLU A 735 -26.01 -0.31 14.20
CA GLU A 735 -26.08 0.56 13.01
C GLU A 735 -27.09 -0.01 12.01
N SER A 736 -28.01 0.82 11.51
CA SER A 736 -28.83 0.44 10.35
C SER A 736 -27.97 0.57 9.10
N SER A 737 -27.93 -0.49 8.31
CA SER A 737 -27.29 -0.52 7.00
C SER A 737 -27.92 0.52 6.07
N GLY A 738 -27.26 1.67 5.91
CA GLY A 738 -27.58 2.70 4.91
C GLY A 738 -27.37 4.13 5.41
N GLY A 739 -26.37 4.83 4.88
CA GLY A 739 -26.18 6.27 5.01
C GLY A 739 -25.12 6.71 6.02
N GLY A 740 -23.95 7.15 5.52
CA GLY A 740 -22.79 7.58 6.31
C GLY A 740 -22.90 8.98 6.93
N ASP A 741 -23.99 9.26 7.64
CA ASP A 741 -24.07 10.45 8.49
C ASP A 741 -23.55 10.16 9.92
N PRO A 742 -22.77 11.07 10.53
CA PRO A 742 -22.33 10.92 11.91
C PRO A 742 -23.51 10.82 12.88
N VAL A 743 -23.52 9.77 13.71
CA VAL A 743 -24.57 9.54 14.72
C VAL A 743 -24.70 10.74 15.67
N ASP A 744 -25.87 11.37 15.73
CA ASP A 744 -26.17 12.44 16.68
C ASP A 744 -26.45 11.87 18.09
N PHE A 745 -25.52 12.12 19.01
CA PHE A 745 -25.55 11.61 20.38
C PHE A 745 -26.58 12.31 21.29
N LEU A 746 -27.39 13.25 20.77
CA LEU A 746 -28.42 13.96 21.51
C LEU A 746 -29.85 13.41 21.28
N ASP A 747 -30.05 12.48 20.35
CA ASP A 747 -31.37 11.89 20.07
C ASP A 747 -31.84 10.94 21.20
N ARG A 748 -33.08 11.12 21.67
CA ARG A 748 -33.70 10.32 22.75
C ARG A 748 -34.05 8.90 22.33
N SER A 749 -34.15 8.62 21.01
CA SER A 749 -34.46 7.27 20.49
C SER A 749 -33.29 6.27 20.58
N LEU A 750 -32.07 6.77 20.77
CA LEU A 750 -30.82 6.00 20.83
C LEU A 750 -30.73 5.05 22.04
N ALA A 751 -31.43 5.39 23.12
CA ALA A 751 -31.46 4.58 24.34
C ALA A 751 -32.07 3.18 24.11
N ALA A 752 -32.99 3.04 23.15
CA ALA A 752 -33.63 1.77 22.80
C ALA A 752 -32.75 0.86 21.91
N ARG A 753 -31.66 1.39 21.33
CA ARG A 753 -30.79 0.69 20.35
C ARG A 753 -29.49 0.16 20.96
N ILE A 754 -29.39 0.21 22.28
CA ILE A 754 -28.24 -0.18 23.09
C ILE A 754 -28.40 -1.63 23.55
N SER A 755 -27.56 -2.53 23.05
CA SER A 755 -27.47 -3.92 23.54
C SER A 755 -26.30 -4.12 24.51
N SER A 756 -26.52 -4.95 25.53
CA SER A 756 -25.52 -5.33 26.54
C SER A 756 -24.70 -6.56 26.18
N THR A 757 -25.02 -7.23 25.06
CA THR A 757 -24.33 -8.45 24.59
C THR A 757 -23.56 -8.16 23.30
N HIS A 758 -22.32 -8.65 23.26
CA HIS A 758 -21.41 -8.52 22.11
C HIS A 758 -21.94 -9.36 20.93
N PRO A 759 -22.21 -8.80 19.75
CA PRO A 759 -22.57 -9.61 18.60
C PRO A 759 -21.35 -10.43 18.16
N VAL A 760 -21.47 -11.75 18.15
CA VAL A 760 -20.42 -12.66 17.66
C VAL A 760 -20.45 -12.63 16.13
N GLN A 761 -19.32 -12.28 15.50
CA GLN A 761 -19.15 -12.40 14.05
C GLN A 761 -19.07 -13.89 13.67
N ILE A 762 -20.12 -14.39 13.00
CA ILE A 762 -20.02 -15.64 12.24
C ILE A 762 -19.20 -15.31 10.99
N MET A 763 -17.97 -15.84 10.92
CA MET A 763 -17.19 -15.86 9.67
C MET A 763 -17.94 -16.69 8.63
N LYS A 764 -18.61 -16.02 7.68
CA LYS A 764 -19.01 -16.64 6.42
C LYS A 764 -17.97 -16.28 5.36
N SER A 765 -17.44 -17.34 4.76
CA SER A 765 -16.58 -17.32 3.58
C SER A 765 -17.15 -16.43 2.47
N GLN A 766 -16.29 -15.59 1.90
CA GLN A 766 -16.58 -14.84 0.68
C GLN A 766 -16.91 -15.79 -0.48
N VAL A 767 -18.12 -15.66 -1.03
CA VAL A 767 -18.46 -16.12 -2.39
C VAL A 767 -19.32 -15.04 -3.05
N ALA A 768 -18.80 -14.53 -4.17
CA ALA A 768 -19.41 -13.96 -5.37
C ALA A 768 -20.81 -13.28 -5.31
N GLY A 769 -20.83 -12.03 -5.82
CA GLY A 769 -21.66 -11.64 -6.97
C GLY A 769 -23.14 -11.35 -6.72
N GLU A 770 -23.52 -10.07 -6.81
CA GLU A 770 -24.90 -9.62 -6.97
C GLU A 770 -25.57 -10.25 -8.20
N SER A 771 -26.64 -11.01 -8.00
CA SER A 771 -27.52 -11.51 -9.06
C SER A 771 -28.92 -10.91 -8.92
N PHE A 772 -29.39 -10.24 -9.97
CA PHE A 772 -30.76 -9.72 -10.07
C PHE A 772 -31.79 -10.87 -10.16
N PRO A 773 -33.01 -10.70 -9.62
CA PRO A 773 -34.02 -11.76 -9.59
C PRO A 773 -34.52 -12.09 -11.00
N THR A 774 -34.54 -13.39 -11.28
CA THR A 774 -35.02 -14.04 -12.51
C THR A 774 -36.19 -14.95 -12.15
N SER A 775 -37.21 -15.05 -13.01
CA SER A 775 -38.27 -16.06 -12.85
C SER A 775 -37.74 -17.47 -13.14
N ALA A 776 -38.51 -18.51 -12.81
CA ALA A 776 -38.12 -19.93 -12.92
C ALA A 776 -37.70 -20.38 -14.35
N ASP A 777 -38.03 -19.59 -15.38
CA ASP A 777 -37.60 -19.80 -16.78
C ASP A 777 -36.52 -18.82 -17.27
N GLY A 778 -35.83 -18.11 -16.35
CA GLY A 778 -34.58 -17.40 -16.66
C GLY A 778 -34.68 -16.00 -17.32
N LYS A 779 -35.84 -15.31 -17.26
CA LYS A 779 -35.94 -13.87 -17.63
C LYS A 779 -35.94 -12.95 -16.40
N LEU A 780 -35.15 -11.87 -16.49
CA LEU A 780 -34.91 -10.86 -15.44
C LEU A 780 -36.12 -9.93 -15.25
N LEU A 781 -36.51 -9.68 -14.00
CA LEU A 781 -37.61 -8.77 -13.63
C LEU A 781 -37.04 -7.45 -13.08
N ILE A 782 -37.45 -6.32 -13.66
CA ILE A 782 -37.13 -4.96 -13.18
C ILE A 782 -38.45 -4.20 -13.03
N SER A 783 -38.70 -3.62 -11.86
CA SER A 783 -39.83 -2.71 -11.61
C SER A 783 -39.36 -1.46 -10.88
N ASP A 784 -39.76 -0.29 -11.39
CA ASP A 784 -39.31 1.04 -10.97
C ASP A 784 -40.09 1.60 -9.75
N GLN A 785 -39.34 2.29 -8.88
CA GLN A 785 -39.73 3.38 -7.96
C GLN A 785 -40.31 3.03 -6.55
N PRO A 786 -40.07 3.93 -5.56
CA PRO A 786 -39.71 3.55 -4.19
C PRO A 786 -40.86 3.74 -3.18
N SER A 787 -40.83 3.00 -2.06
CA SER A 787 -41.79 3.17 -0.96
C SER A 787 -41.11 3.26 0.42
N GLU A 788 -41.59 4.24 1.18
CA GLU A 788 -41.27 4.60 2.57
C GLU A 788 -41.76 3.57 3.61
N PRO A 789 -41.29 3.65 4.87
CA PRO A 789 -41.38 2.55 5.83
C PRO A 789 -42.68 2.55 6.68
N GLY A 790 -43.43 1.46 6.55
CA GLY A 790 -44.01 0.62 7.61
C GLY A 790 -44.89 1.22 8.72
N GLU A 791 -46.16 0.80 8.72
CA GLU A 791 -46.94 0.59 9.96
C GLU A 791 -47.54 -0.82 10.01
N GLN A 792 -47.69 -1.30 11.23
CA GLN A 792 -47.75 -2.68 11.68
C GLN A 792 -49.05 -3.41 11.32
N SER A 793 -48.88 -4.71 11.10
CA SER A 793 -49.90 -5.74 10.99
C SER A 793 -50.55 -6.09 12.33
N GLN A 794 -51.87 -6.29 12.31
CA GLN A 794 -52.60 -7.39 13.00
C GLN A 794 -54.08 -7.29 12.59
N GLU A 795 -54.55 -8.13 11.67
CA GLU A 795 -55.15 -9.46 11.88
C GLU A 795 -56.67 -9.44 12.12
N LYS A 796 -57.35 -10.18 11.23
CA LYS A 796 -58.69 -10.81 11.29
C LYS A 796 -59.91 -9.95 10.94
N MET A 797 -60.65 -10.20 9.84
CA MET A 797 -61.54 -11.37 9.55
C MET A 797 -62.66 -11.40 10.62
N GLU A 798 -63.95 -11.22 10.36
CA GLU A 798 -64.79 -11.41 9.17
C GLU A 798 -66.21 -10.87 9.48
N LEU A 799 -66.97 -10.55 8.43
CA LEU A 799 -68.43 -10.72 8.24
C LEU A 799 -69.46 -9.97 9.12
N ASP A 800 -70.18 -9.09 8.41
CA ASP A 800 -71.64 -9.11 8.20
C ASP A 800 -72.48 -7.92 8.68
N ASP A 801 -73.34 -7.54 7.73
CA ASP A 801 -74.61 -6.83 7.82
C ASP A 801 -74.75 -5.32 8.11
N THR A 802 -75.56 -4.75 7.21
CA THR A 802 -76.52 -3.65 7.36
C THR A 802 -76.11 -2.18 7.19
N GLU A 803 -76.65 -1.64 6.10
CA GLU A 803 -77.41 -0.38 6.01
C GLU A 803 -76.75 0.96 6.38
N GLY A 804 -76.55 1.75 5.32
CA GLY A 804 -77.17 3.07 5.26
C GLY A 804 -76.33 4.25 5.72
N GLY A 805 -75.90 5.10 4.77
CA GLY A 805 -75.48 6.44 5.16
C GLY A 805 -74.70 7.26 4.14
N ARG A 806 -75.36 7.60 3.01
CA ARG A 806 -75.18 8.85 2.24
C ARG A 806 -73.79 9.53 2.27
N ARG A 807 -73.17 9.64 1.09
CA ARG A 807 -72.66 10.96 0.63
C ARG A 807 -72.64 11.06 -0.89
N LYS A 808 -73.23 12.16 -1.36
CA LYS A 808 -73.57 12.51 -2.74
C LYS A 808 -72.32 12.67 -3.62
N ARG A 809 -72.41 12.10 -4.83
CA ARG A 809 -71.65 12.46 -6.04
C ARG A 809 -72.01 13.86 -6.53
N LYS A 810 -71.02 14.58 -7.08
CA LYS A 810 -71.09 15.42 -8.31
C LYS A 810 -69.63 15.78 -8.67
N ARG A 811 -69.01 15.17 -9.69
CA ARG A 811 -69.07 15.46 -11.14
C ARG A 811 -68.66 16.91 -11.46
N ASP A 812 -67.45 17.06 -12.01
CA ASP A 812 -67.01 18.08 -12.99
C ASP A 812 -67.93 18.09 -14.24
N PRO A 813 -67.83 19.02 -15.24
CA PRO A 813 -66.82 20.07 -15.50
C PRO A 813 -67.39 21.42 -16.01
N SER A 814 -66.44 22.31 -16.38
CA SER A 814 -66.49 23.32 -17.46
C SER A 814 -67.09 24.71 -17.17
N GLN A 815 -66.26 25.73 -17.38
CA GLN A 815 -66.64 26.90 -18.18
C GLN A 815 -65.40 27.56 -18.78
N ALA A 816 -65.52 27.84 -20.08
CA ALA A 816 -64.60 28.62 -20.88
C ALA A 816 -64.78 30.12 -20.60
N ALA A 817 -63.67 30.84 -20.60
CA ALA A 817 -63.52 32.21 -21.07
C ALA A 817 -62.02 32.44 -21.36
#